data_AF-H5WVL5-F1
#
_entry.id   AF-H5WVL5-F1
#
_cell.length_a   1.000
_cell.length_b   1.000
_cell.length_c   1.000
_cell.angle_alpha   90.00
_cell.angle_beta   90.00
_cell.angle_gamma   90.00
#
_symmetry.space_group_name_H-M   'P 1'
#
loop_
_entity.id
_entity.type
_entity.pdbx_description
1 polymer ?
#
loop_
_entity_poly.entity_id
_entity_poly.type
_entity_poly.pdbx_seq_one_letter_code
_entity_poly.pdbx_strand_id
1 'polypeptide(L)'
;MNSEIKASAIPLAGYVYQTLQGVDLLCDWLDAPTRYVRIRFECDDDEVAPQGLDDVVAERQDGRVDVTQVKFTPSPEKYALDWDWLLTKPGKVGGTSRSLVRKWFDALAAIDPKRLGEVCLITNRAPDLAMETCLAGGAFIDYKKAPADVQTKVEADLRGEANALRLFQVLRVFHSDKGYSSLEHHVTSRLRKHSTGEGIETLKNRAVQWAIQKKLPAPEGWITFEVLQSTLRLIAPEPLPEDFVIPAGYKAPDAAFHAQFLGEVRSIPNRPIVLTGPPGRGKSTYLSRVCETLGKLGVPFIRHHYYLSATDRTADRYTSYAVEEALLAQIQKFHTGVGAPDRDLARALAECAAKYKADGKPFVAIIDGLDHVWRTQGFDKRPLDQLFDQLLPAPENLVIVVGTQPVDDAQLPNRLLAAAPRVTWHELPAMSADSVLHYLRRQVDQGRLTVHGAPPHDDQELEGAAAELRSRTAGHPLHVIYASEELVRTGRDLSKWSVEQLSGDLSQDATTYYASLWFRLSASQRNVLRLICGFPFFWPKTAFAQLAALAGTAAPDVGAVEHLLYASPAGLRAFHESLIVFIKQTENFQAELEGLTGHVEAWLSATAPDALRVNWLWAVRAQQGKPEELIDGLQRDWVVGRLQEGYPKELFEDLLANAEEHALQRIRYADAYRLRHLKTRLLNSLSYQLMDEDAARLRACTWTLATDDGVIDEAFASRHETSVAEVAALGTALMRRGKGRQGEICGREALRRARGESRFSSRNDSRAKALYLAKSLALLRTLDGPIAETAKWIDQRWEGMGRKVFEAYVDRGDLRRLVQLAVELQDPVRKALACESALRTAALAGVDLSAWAEFGALRCGALVGCLSALAGRGEAIWLRSTDLQWHEGGYEESRAALSDLAHDWFFGAARVKLTAAAPMSLLKAPVFQRRENISEYLDVMSRLGGRVAKHWKAGTPVKFSNLYEDFGSVQPFKYYSSYDLSSGAKDFRRTLHGIAVDIHLLSVRSGGPALVDVGDLNHALEQAWFDADAFREQYALRLTKVLSDEAADSFIRRQMAGFDANVNEETGVRMMAMLELCEMASNPAR
;
A
#
# COMPACT_ATOMS: atom_id res chain seq x y z
N MET A 1 20.36 -3.22 -28.07
CA MET A 1 21.08 -4.41 -28.57
C MET A 1 20.54 -4.70 -29.96
N ASN A 2 21.39 -4.75 -30.99
CA ASN A 2 20.98 -5.27 -32.30
C ASN A 2 20.77 -6.77 -32.14
N SER A 3 19.52 -7.22 -32.14
CA SER A 3 19.19 -8.64 -32.21
C SER A 3 19.50 -9.13 -33.63
N GLU A 4 20.76 -9.45 -33.92
CA GLU A 4 21.12 -10.13 -35.17
C GLU A 4 20.53 -11.55 -35.16
N ILE A 5 19.34 -11.66 -35.73
CA ILE A 5 18.67 -12.95 -35.91
C ILE A 5 19.39 -13.69 -37.04
N LYS A 6 19.79 -14.95 -36.78
CA LYS A 6 20.39 -15.81 -37.80
C LYS A 6 19.46 -15.88 -39.02
N ALA A 7 20.00 -15.74 -40.23
CA ALA A 7 19.19 -15.72 -41.45
C ALA A 7 18.25 -16.94 -41.59
N SER A 8 18.71 -18.13 -41.18
CA SER A 8 17.91 -19.36 -41.17
C SER A 8 16.80 -19.39 -40.10
N ALA A 9 16.90 -18.55 -39.06
CA ALA A 9 15.95 -18.46 -37.96
C ALA A 9 14.95 -17.29 -38.12
N ILE A 10 15.03 -16.51 -39.20
CA ILE A 10 14.11 -15.39 -39.47
C ILE A 10 12.63 -15.82 -39.43
N PRO A 11 12.21 -16.94 -40.07
CA PRO A 11 10.84 -17.40 -39.98
C PRO A 11 10.40 -17.70 -38.54
N LEU A 12 11.25 -18.42 -37.78
CA LEU A 12 10.98 -18.75 -36.38
C LEU A 12 10.84 -17.49 -35.52
N ALA A 13 11.74 -16.52 -35.69
CA ALA A 13 11.67 -15.26 -34.97
C ALA A 13 10.41 -14.46 -35.33
N GLY A 14 9.93 -14.56 -36.57
CA GLY A 14 8.63 -14.05 -36.99
C GLY A 14 7.49 -14.63 -36.16
N TYR A 15 7.37 -15.96 -36.09
CA TYR A 15 6.32 -16.63 -35.31
C TYR A 15 6.37 -16.31 -33.81
N VAL A 16 7.58 -16.24 -33.23
CA VAL A 16 7.69 -15.86 -31.81
C VAL A 16 7.31 -14.39 -31.59
N TYR A 17 7.66 -13.49 -32.52
CA TYR A 17 7.22 -12.10 -32.47
C TYR A 17 5.69 -11.99 -32.55
N GLN A 18 5.04 -12.74 -33.46
CA GLN A 18 3.58 -12.83 -33.56
C GLN A 18 2.96 -13.30 -32.24
N THR A 19 3.52 -14.37 -31.66
CA THR A 19 3.09 -14.89 -30.36
C THR A 19 3.22 -13.84 -29.26
N LEU A 20 4.33 -13.10 -29.20
CA LEU A 20 4.54 -12.06 -28.19
C LEU A 20 3.55 -10.89 -28.33
N GLN A 21 3.16 -10.52 -29.55
CA GLN A 21 2.07 -9.55 -29.76
C GLN A 21 0.73 -10.09 -29.25
N GLY A 22 0.48 -11.38 -29.46
CA GLY A 22 -0.64 -12.08 -28.84
C GLY A 22 -0.60 -12.00 -27.31
N VAL A 23 0.56 -12.20 -26.69
CA VAL A 23 0.73 -12.05 -25.23
C VAL A 23 0.55 -10.59 -24.77
N ASP A 24 0.97 -9.60 -25.56
CA ASP A 24 0.70 -8.19 -25.26
C ASP A 24 -0.81 -7.90 -25.28
N LEU A 25 -1.56 -8.50 -26.22
CA LEU A 25 -3.02 -8.46 -26.22
C LEU A 25 -3.65 -9.16 -25.00
N LEU A 26 -3.03 -10.24 -24.50
CA LEU A 26 -3.44 -10.85 -23.23
C LEU A 26 -3.19 -9.89 -22.05
N CYS A 27 -2.14 -9.06 -22.08
CA CYS A 27 -1.92 -8.02 -21.06
C CYS A 27 -3.05 -6.99 -21.09
N ASP A 28 -3.47 -6.55 -22.29
CA ASP A 28 -4.64 -5.69 -22.46
C ASP A 28 -5.92 -6.33 -21.89
N TRP A 29 -6.05 -7.65 -21.99
CA TRP A 29 -7.19 -8.38 -21.42
C TRP A 29 -7.08 -8.51 -19.90
N LEU A 30 -5.88 -8.64 -19.33
CA LEU A 30 -5.66 -8.62 -17.88
C LEU A 30 -6.00 -7.26 -17.28
N ASP A 31 -5.62 -6.16 -17.94
CA ASP A 31 -5.95 -4.80 -17.53
C ASP A 31 -7.47 -4.52 -17.62
N ALA A 32 -8.18 -5.26 -18.48
CA ALA A 32 -9.61 -5.11 -18.77
C ALA A 32 -10.30 -6.46 -19.05
N PRO A 33 -10.67 -7.24 -18.01
CA PRO A 33 -11.16 -8.62 -18.14
C PRO A 33 -12.42 -8.79 -18.99
N THR A 34 -13.27 -7.76 -19.07
CA THR A 34 -14.52 -7.80 -19.84
C THR A 34 -14.33 -7.49 -21.32
N ARG A 35 -13.14 -7.04 -21.75
CA ARG A 35 -12.88 -6.59 -23.11
C ARG A 35 -13.08 -7.69 -24.15
N TYR A 36 -12.68 -8.92 -23.80
CA TYR A 36 -12.78 -10.08 -24.67
C TYR A 36 -13.45 -11.24 -23.94
N VAL A 37 -14.03 -12.15 -24.71
CA VAL A 37 -14.57 -13.42 -24.23
C VAL A 37 -13.48 -14.50 -24.32
N ARG A 38 -12.75 -14.49 -25.44
CA ARG A 38 -11.70 -15.46 -25.75
C ARG A 38 -10.78 -14.94 -26.85
N ILE A 39 -9.54 -15.41 -26.82
CA ILE A 39 -8.48 -15.05 -27.78
C ILE A 39 -7.89 -16.31 -28.38
N ARG A 40 -7.45 -16.25 -29.64
CA ARG A 40 -6.79 -17.35 -30.34
C ARG A 40 -5.56 -16.83 -31.07
N PHE A 41 -4.47 -17.59 -31.00
CA PHE A 41 -3.24 -17.33 -31.75
C PHE A 41 -3.18 -18.27 -32.96
N GLU A 42 -2.71 -17.78 -34.09
CA GLU A 42 -2.57 -18.53 -35.35
C GLU A 42 -3.86 -19.30 -35.66
N CYS A 43 -4.97 -18.56 -35.83
CA CYS A 43 -6.31 -19.12 -35.98
C CYS A 43 -6.43 -19.93 -37.27
N ASP A 44 -6.42 -21.26 -37.15
CA ASP A 44 -6.55 -22.19 -38.27
C ASP A 44 -8.00 -22.54 -38.65
N ASP A 45 -8.95 -21.66 -38.31
CA ASP A 45 -10.38 -21.81 -38.55
C ASP A 45 -10.89 -20.68 -39.48
N ASP A 46 -11.04 -21.03 -40.77
CA ASP A 46 -11.43 -20.10 -41.83
C ASP A 46 -12.83 -19.48 -41.64
N GLU A 47 -13.72 -20.09 -40.84
CA GLU A 47 -15.05 -19.53 -40.52
C GLU A 47 -14.97 -18.42 -39.45
N VAL A 48 -13.88 -18.40 -38.67
CA VAL A 48 -13.64 -17.44 -37.60
C VAL A 48 -12.77 -16.30 -38.08
N ALA A 49 -11.61 -16.61 -38.67
CA ALA A 49 -10.68 -15.63 -39.20
C ALA A 49 -10.02 -16.20 -40.48
N PRO A 50 -10.39 -15.68 -41.66
CA PRO A 50 -9.83 -16.14 -42.91
C PRO A 50 -8.32 -15.89 -43.01
N GLN A 51 -7.61 -16.82 -43.66
CA GLN A 51 -6.17 -16.74 -43.86
C GLN A 51 -5.71 -15.37 -44.41
N GLY A 52 -4.81 -14.71 -43.67
CA GLY A 52 -4.31 -13.36 -43.94
C GLY A 52 -4.67 -12.34 -42.85
N LEU A 53 -5.63 -12.63 -41.99
CA LEU A 53 -5.97 -11.83 -40.81
C LEU A 53 -6.18 -12.75 -39.58
N ASP A 54 -5.35 -13.79 -39.48
CA ASP A 54 -5.51 -14.94 -38.60
C ASP A 54 -4.46 -15.05 -37.47
N ASP A 55 -3.40 -14.22 -37.49
CA ASP A 55 -2.30 -14.35 -36.52
C ASP A 55 -2.77 -14.20 -35.06
N VAL A 56 -3.60 -13.20 -34.77
CA VAL A 56 -4.24 -13.03 -33.45
C VAL A 56 -5.69 -12.60 -33.63
N VAL A 57 -6.58 -13.34 -33.00
CA VAL A 57 -8.02 -13.17 -33.12
C VAL A 57 -8.63 -13.03 -31.73
N ALA A 58 -9.42 -11.99 -31.49
CA ALA A 58 -10.06 -11.75 -30.20
C ALA A 58 -11.57 -11.53 -30.37
N GLU A 59 -12.38 -12.34 -29.68
CA GLU A 59 -13.83 -12.20 -29.69
C GLU A 59 -14.28 -11.27 -28.56
N ARG A 60 -15.08 -10.26 -28.89
CA ARG A 60 -15.66 -9.30 -27.96
C ARG A 60 -16.99 -9.81 -27.38
N GLN A 61 -17.44 -9.19 -26.29
CA GLN A 61 -18.74 -9.50 -25.65
C GLN A 61 -19.94 -9.26 -26.56
N ASP A 62 -19.84 -8.35 -27.54
CA ASP A 62 -20.91 -8.05 -28.50
C ASP A 62 -20.94 -9.01 -29.71
N GLY A 63 -20.10 -10.05 -29.70
CA GLY A 63 -19.98 -11.05 -30.77
C GLY A 63 -19.16 -10.60 -31.98
N ARG A 64 -18.58 -9.39 -31.95
CA ARG A 64 -17.61 -8.95 -32.94
C ARG A 64 -16.24 -9.58 -32.70
N VAL A 65 -15.47 -9.70 -33.77
CA VAL A 65 -14.14 -10.32 -33.76
C VAL A 65 -13.11 -9.30 -34.25
N ASP A 66 -12.14 -9.02 -33.40
CA ASP A 66 -10.95 -8.26 -33.74
C ASP A 66 -9.93 -9.20 -34.37
N VAL A 67 -9.40 -8.79 -35.52
CA VAL A 67 -8.48 -9.58 -36.32
C VAL A 67 -7.19 -8.81 -36.54
N THR A 68 -6.07 -9.42 -36.18
CA THR A 68 -4.76 -8.79 -36.25
C THR A 68 -3.82 -9.62 -37.10
N GLN A 69 -3.21 -8.98 -38.08
CA GLN A 69 -2.04 -9.50 -38.79
C GLN A 69 -0.79 -8.82 -38.25
N VAL A 70 0.22 -9.63 -37.93
CA VAL A 70 1.52 -9.18 -37.47
C VAL A 70 2.58 -9.50 -38.52
N LYS A 71 3.45 -8.53 -38.84
CA LYS A 71 4.56 -8.69 -39.79
C LYS A 71 5.87 -8.21 -39.18
N PHE A 72 6.73 -9.16 -38.84
CA PHE A 72 8.07 -8.91 -38.35
C PHE A 72 9.09 -8.83 -39.49
N THR A 73 9.99 -7.85 -39.42
CA THR A 73 11.12 -7.68 -40.35
C THR A 73 12.43 -7.55 -39.57
N PRO A 74 13.41 -8.44 -39.77
CA PRO A 74 14.76 -8.25 -39.27
C PRO A 74 15.39 -7.01 -39.90
N SER A 75 16.14 -6.22 -39.11
CA SER A 75 16.75 -4.97 -39.58
C SER A 75 15.74 -3.99 -40.21
N PRO A 76 14.68 -3.57 -39.49
CA PRO A 76 13.65 -2.68 -40.03
C PRO A 76 14.21 -1.34 -40.54
N GLU A 77 15.38 -0.91 -40.05
CA GLU A 77 16.10 0.28 -40.53
C GLU A 77 16.54 0.19 -42.00
N LYS A 78 16.60 -1.01 -42.58
CA LYS A 78 16.95 -1.24 -44.00
C LYS A 78 15.73 -1.47 -44.88
N TYR A 79 14.56 -1.69 -44.29
CA TYR A 79 13.38 -2.17 -44.97
C TYR A 79 12.16 -1.38 -44.51
N ALA A 80 11.87 -0.29 -45.23
CA ALA A 80 10.75 0.58 -44.92
C ALA A 80 9.39 -0.11 -45.12
N LEU A 81 8.37 0.43 -44.44
CA LEU A 81 6.97 0.23 -44.79
C LEU A 81 6.69 1.14 -45.99
N ASP A 82 6.69 0.54 -47.18
CA ASP A 82 6.49 1.23 -48.45
C ASP A 82 5.42 0.50 -49.31
N TRP A 83 5.01 1.16 -50.40
CA TRP A 83 4.02 0.61 -51.32
C TRP A 83 4.53 -0.61 -52.08
N ASP A 84 5.84 -0.70 -52.33
CA ASP A 84 6.44 -1.86 -52.99
C ASP A 84 6.29 -3.11 -52.11
N TRP A 85 6.58 -3.02 -50.82
CA TRP A 85 6.39 -4.12 -49.87
C TRP A 85 4.93 -4.60 -49.82
N LEU A 86 3.99 -3.66 -49.79
CA LEU A 86 2.55 -3.94 -49.76
C LEU A 86 2.06 -4.63 -51.05
N LEU A 87 2.54 -4.19 -52.22
CA LEU A 87 2.08 -4.64 -53.54
C LEU A 87 2.91 -5.78 -54.15
N THR A 88 4.07 -6.10 -53.56
CA THR A 88 4.96 -7.18 -54.06
C THR A 88 4.24 -8.53 -54.06
N LYS A 89 4.38 -9.27 -55.17
CA LYS A 89 3.84 -10.62 -55.35
C LYS A 89 4.96 -11.66 -55.20
N PRO A 90 5.13 -12.29 -54.03
CA PRO A 90 6.19 -13.27 -53.83
C PRO A 90 5.92 -14.54 -54.64
N GLY A 91 6.65 -14.75 -55.74
CA GLY A 91 6.50 -15.92 -56.61
C GLY A 91 7.21 -15.77 -57.97
N LYS A 92 7.27 -16.84 -58.76
CA LYS A 92 7.78 -16.78 -60.15
C LYS A 92 6.83 -15.96 -61.03
N VAL A 93 7.39 -15.20 -61.97
CA VAL A 93 6.64 -14.42 -62.96
C VAL A 93 5.64 -15.34 -63.68
N GLY A 94 4.34 -15.03 -63.59
CA GLY A 94 3.23 -15.85 -64.13
C GLY A 94 2.54 -16.77 -63.13
N GLY A 95 2.93 -16.79 -61.85
CA GLY A 95 2.28 -17.57 -60.78
C GLY A 95 1.00 -16.92 -60.21
N THR A 96 0.29 -17.66 -59.37
CA THR A 96 -0.94 -17.22 -58.66
C THR A 96 -0.65 -16.41 -57.39
N SER A 97 0.56 -15.87 -57.23
CA SER A 97 0.95 -15.14 -56.01
C SER A 97 0.19 -13.82 -55.87
N ARG A 98 -0.44 -13.64 -54.70
CA ARG A 98 -1.19 -12.42 -54.32
C ARG A 98 -0.27 -11.46 -53.56
N SER A 99 -0.49 -10.15 -53.71
CA SER A 99 0.14 -9.13 -52.86
C SER A 99 -0.36 -9.24 -51.41
N LEU A 100 0.28 -8.52 -50.47
CA LEU A 100 -0.19 -8.46 -49.09
C LEU A 100 -1.57 -7.79 -49.01
N VAL A 101 -1.73 -6.65 -49.67
CA VAL A 101 -2.98 -5.88 -49.69
C VAL A 101 -4.13 -6.72 -50.26
N ARG A 102 -3.87 -7.50 -51.32
CA ARG A 102 -4.86 -8.43 -51.88
C ARG A 102 -5.26 -9.51 -50.89
N LYS A 103 -4.29 -10.11 -50.18
CA LYS A 103 -4.57 -11.17 -49.19
C LYS A 103 -5.43 -10.63 -48.05
N TRP A 104 -5.09 -9.47 -47.50
CA TRP A 104 -5.84 -8.84 -46.42
C TRP A 104 -7.24 -8.43 -46.85
N PHE A 105 -7.39 -7.92 -48.08
CA PHE A 105 -8.70 -7.60 -48.62
C PHE A 105 -9.58 -8.85 -48.85
N ASP A 106 -9.01 -9.92 -49.42
CA ASP A 106 -9.75 -11.18 -49.62
C ASP A 106 -10.20 -11.75 -48.26
N ALA A 107 -9.36 -11.69 -47.23
CA ALA A 107 -9.69 -12.12 -45.87
C ALA A 107 -10.79 -11.23 -45.25
N LEU A 108 -10.64 -9.90 -45.33
CA LEU A 108 -11.64 -8.94 -44.87
C LEU A 108 -13.01 -9.15 -45.55
N ALA A 109 -13.01 -9.46 -46.85
CA ALA A 109 -14.24 -9.67 -47.61
C ALA A 109 -14.97 -10.96 -47.24
N ALA A 110 -14.27 -11.94 -46.68
CA ALA A 110 -14.83 -13.20 -46.22
C ALA A 110 -15.44 -13.12 -44.80
N ILE A 111 -15.13 -12.07 -44.02
CA ILE A 111 -15.73 -11.84 -42.69
C ILE A 111 -17.09 -11.13 -42.85
N ASP A 112 -18.12 -11.63 -42.16
CA ASP A 112 -19.43 -10.97 -42.08
C ASP A 112 -19.26 -9.54 -41.50
N PRO A 113 -19.69 -8.47 -42.20
CA PRO A 113 -19.61 -7.10 -41.69
C PRO A 113 -20.27 -6.89 -40.32
N LYS A 114 -21.25 -7.71 -39.93
CA LYS A 114 -21.88 -7.65 -38.60
C LYS A 114 -20.99 -8.20 -37.49
N ARG A 115 -20.10 -9.15 -37.81
CA ARG A 115 -19.12 -9.75 -36.89
C ARG A 115 -17.78 -9.04 -36.91
N LEU A 116 -17.56 -8.12 -37.85
CA LEU A 116 -16.28 -7.42 -37.97
C LEU A 116 -16.07 -6.43 -36.81
N GLY A 117 -15.00 -6.64 -36.04
CA GLY A 117 -14.46 -5.71 -35.06
C GLY A 117 -13.34 -4.85 -35.65
N GLU A 118 -12.26 -4.66 -34.89
CA GLU A 118 -11.04 -3.96 -35.35
C GLU A 118 -10.20 -4.85 -36.28
N VAL A 119 -9.65 -4.23 -37.33
CA VAL A 119 -8.74 -4.88 -38.27
C VAL A 119 -7.38 -4.20 -38.20
N CYS A 120 -6.37 -4.93 -37.74
CA CYS A 120 -5.07 -4.34 -37.41
C CYS A 120 -3.92 -5.00 -38.18
N LEU A 121 -3.01 -4.17 -38.69
CA LEU A 121 -1.67 -4.56 -39.12
C LEU A 121 -0.65 -4.04 -38.09
N ILE A 122 0.12 -4.95 -37.48
CA ILE A 122 1.24 -4.59 -36.61
C ILE A 122 2.55 -4.92 -37.32
N THR A 123 3.45 -3.94 -37.42
CA THR A 123 4.78 -4.15 -37.99
C THR A 123 5.84 -3.28 -37.34
N ASN A 124 7.06 -3.81 -37.23
CA ASN A 124 8.23 -3.09 -36.75
C ASN A 124 8.92 -2.24 -37.84
N ARG A 125 8.39 -2.20 -39.07
CA ARG A 125 8.91 -1.36 -40.15
C ARG A 125 8.52 0.10 -39.96
N ALA A 126 9.44 1.02 -40.22
CA ALA A 126 9.16 2.46 -40.25
C ALA A 126 8.66 2.88 -41.65
N PRO A 127 7.66 3.78 -41.76
CA PRO A 127 7.16 4.26 -43.05
C PRO A 127 8.23 5.01 -43.83
N ASP A 128 8.17 4.89 -45.16
CA ASP A 128 8.88 5.82 -46.04
C ASP A 128 8.09 7.13 -46.18
N LEU A 129 8.69 8.14 -46.85
CA LEU A 129 8.08 9.47 -46.97
C LEU A 129 6.70 9.43 -47.67
N ALA A 130 6.55 8.56 -48.68
CA ALA A 130 5.29 8.42 -49.40
C ALA A 130 4.19 7.83 -48.51
N MET A 131 4.52 6.81 -47.72
CA MET A 131 3.59 6.20 -46.77
C MET A 131 3.26 7.14 -45.60
N GLU A 132 4.25 7.86 -45.07
CA GLU A 132 4.07 8.83 -43.98
C GLU A 132 3.10 9.95 -44.39
N THR A 133 3.20 10.42 -45.64
CA THR A 133 2.24 11.38 -46.22
C THR A 133 0.81 10.84 -46.26
N CYS A 134 0.65 9.54 -46.55
CA CYS A 134 -0.67 8.90 -46.57
C CYS A 134 -1.24 8.68 -45.16
N LEU A 135 -0.40 8.44 -44.15
CA LEU A 135 -0.81 8.26 -42.76
C LEU A 135 -1.16 9.59 -42.10
N ALA A 136 -0.50 10.70 -42.47
CA ALA A 136 -0.72 12.05 -41.93
C ALA A 136 -0.70 12.12 -40.38
N GLY A 137 0.15 11.30 -39.75
CA GLY A 137 0.23 11.17 -38.29
C GLY A 137 -0.92 10.38 -37.65
N GLY A 138 -1.85 9.85 -38.44
CA GLY A 138 -2.92 8.95 -38.00
C GLY A 138 -2.55 7.47 -38.14
N ALA A 139 -3.51 6.59 -37.81
CA ALA A 139 -3.34 5.13 -37.86
C ALA A 139 -3.94 4.48 -39.11
N PHE A 140 -4.46 5.26 -40.06
CA PHE A 140 -5.12 4.77 -41.27
C PHE A 140 -4.45 5.37 -42.51
N ILE A 141 -4.35 4.59 -43.58
CA ILE A 141 -3.72 5.03 -44.82
C ILE A 141 -4.76 5.77 -45.67
N ASP A 142 -4.57 7.07 -45.87
CA ASP A 142 -5.33 7.82 -46.87
C ASP A 142 -4.74 7.57 -48.27
N TYR A 143 -5.15 6.48 -48.92
CA TYR A 143 -4.56 6.06 -50.19
C TYR A 143 -4.81 7.09 -51.33
N LYS A 144 -5.74 8.03 -51.16
CA LYS A 144 -5.94 9.13 -52.12
C LYS A 144 -4.77 10.11 -52.16
N LYS A 145 -3.94 10.12 -51.12
CA LYS A 145 -2.67 10.87 -51.08
C LYS A 145 -1.49 10.11 -51.67
N ALA A 146 -1.67 8.84 -52.04
CA ALA A 146 -0.60 8.05 -52.66
C ALA A 146 -0.28 8.57 -54.08
N PRO A 147 0.93 8.31 -54.61
CA PRO A 147 1.26 8.61 -56.01
C PRO A 147 0.27 8.01 -57.00
N ALA A 148 0.00 8.69 -58.12
CA ALA A 148 -1.03 8.27 -59.09
C ALA A 148 -0.78 6.87 -59.69
N ASP A 149 0.48 6.50 -59.90
CA ASP A 149 0.84 5.17 -60.38
C ASP A 149 0.57 4.09 -59.32
N VAL A 150 0.77 4.42 -58.03
CA VAL A 150 0.45 3.54 -56.89
C VAL A 150 -1.06 3.37 -56.75
N GLN A 151 -1.85 4.45 -56.86
CA GLN A 151 -3.32 4.36 -56.83
C GLN A 151 -3.82 3.41 -57.92
N THR A 152 -3.29 3.55 -59.15
CA THR A 152 -3.63 2.68 -60.28
C THR A 152 -3.29 1.22 -59.99
N LYS A 153 -2.12 0.93 -59.40
CA LYS A 153 -1.69 -0.43 -59.04
C LYS A 153 -2.57 -1.03 -57.94
N VAL A 154 -2.90 -0.26 -56.90
CA VAL A 154 -3.78 -0.67 -55.79
C VAL A 154 -5.17 -0.99 -56.31
N GLU A 155 -5.75 -0.11 -57.13
CA GLU A 155 -7.09 -0.30 -57.71
C GLU A 155 -7.12 -1.50 -58.66
N ALA A 156 -6.07 -1.72 -59.45
CA ALA A 156 -5.95 -2.90 -60.29
C ALA A 156 -5.91 -4.20 -59.47
N ASP A 157 -5.18 -4.21 -58.35
CA ASP A 157 -5.01 -5.40 -57.53
C ASP A 157 -6.25 -5.70 -56.66
N LEU A 158 -6.92 -4.66 -56.15
CA LEU A 158 -8.15 -4.75 -55.36
C LEU A 158 -9.44 -4.76 -56.19
N ARG A 159 -9.33 -4.63 -57.52
CA ARG A 159 -10.45 -4.61 -58.47
C ARG A 159 -11.41 -3.43 -58.25
N GLY A 160 -10.85 -2.23 -58.13
CA GLY A 160 -11.56 -0.96 -58.16
C GLY A 160 -11.36 -0.08 -56.92
N GLU A 161 -11.64 1.20 -57.11
CA GLU A 161 -11.52 2.27 -56.11
C GLU A 161 -12.32 1.99 -54.83
N ALA A 162 -13.56 1.54 -54.95
CA ALA A 162 -14.43 1.27 -53.80
C ALA A 162 -13.85 0.23 -52.83
N ASN A 163 -13.14 -0.77 -53.36
CA ASN A 163 -12.50 -1.81 -52.55
C ASN A 163 -11.24 -1.29 -51.85
N ALA A 164 -10.48 -0.40 -52.51
CA ALA A 164 -9.34 0.28 -51.91
C ALA A 164 -9.77 1.18 -50.75
N LEU A 165 -10.82 2.00 -50.94
CA LEU A 165 -11.42 2.81 -49.88
C LEU A 165 -11.86 1.93 -48.70
N ARG A 166 -12.61 0.85 -48.98
CA ARG A 166 -13.10 -0.06 -47.95
C ARG A 166 -11.98 -0.64 -47.10
N LEU A 167 -10.88 -1.11 -47.72
CA LEU A 167 -9.77 -1.70 -46.98
C LEU A 167 -9.09 -0.67 -46.08
N PHE A 168 -8.68 0.47 -46.64
CA PHE A 168 -7.85 1.42 -45.90
C PHE A 168 -8.63 2.28 -44.90
N GLN A 169 -9.97 2.33 -45.00
CA GLN A 169 -10.83 2.92 -43.96
C GLN A 169 -10.95 2.05 -42.71
N VAL A 170 -10.77 0.73 -42.83
CA VAL A 170 -10.92 -0.21 -41.70
C VAL A 170 -9.60 -0.77 -41.19
N LEU A 171 -8.59 -0.87 -42.06
CA LEU A 171 -7.27 -1.39 -41.71
C LEU A 171 -6.46 -0.35 -40.95
N ARG A 172 -6.35 -0.56 -39.64
CA ARG A 172 -5.51 0.24 -38.75
C ARG A 172 -4.06 -0.27 -38.80
N VAL A 173 -3.09 0.62 -38.96
CA VAL A 173 -1.67 0.29 -39.10
C VAL A 173 -0.89 0.78 -37.89
N PHE A 174 -0.32 -0.16 -37.13
CA PHE A 174 0.67 0.09 -36.09
C PHE A 174 2.05 -0.19 -36.68
N HIS A 175 2.75 0.88 -37.05
CA HIS A 175 4.08 0.82 -37.65
C HIS A 175 5.16 1.23 -36.64
N SER A 176 6.43 1.08 -37.02
CA SER A 176 7.58 1.42 -36.18
C SER A 176 7.54 0.77 -34.79
N ASP A 177 6.89 -0.39 -34.67
CA ASP A 177 6.75 -1.06 -33.39
C ASP A 177 8.08 -1.64 -32.88
N LYS A 178 8.09 -2.01 -31.60
CA LYS A 178 9.26 -2.50 -30.86
C LYS A 178 9.91 -3.67 -31.60
N GLY A 179 11.24 -3.66 -31.64
CA GLY A 179 12.03 -4.82 -32.06
C GLY A 179 11.88 -5.99 -31.07
N TYR A 180 12.31 -7.18 -31.49
CA TYR A 180 12.10 -8.44 -30.77
C TYR A 180 12.39 -8.38 -29.25
N SER A 181 13.62 -8.02 -28.86
CA SER A 181 14.01 -7.96 -27.44
C SER A 181 13.28 -6.87 -26.66
N SER A 182 12.94 -5.75 -27.30
CA SER A 182 12.23 -4.65 -26.66
C SER A 182 10.76 -5.00 -26.42
N LEU A 183 10.12 -5.74 -27.34
CA LEU A 183 8.77 -6.25 -27.16
C LEU A 183 8.72 -7.25 -26.01
N GLU A 184 9.67 -8.18 -25.92
CA GLU A 184 9.72 -9.14 -24.81
C GLU A 184 9.85 -8.44 -23.44
N HIS A 185 10.73 -7.43 -23.34
CA HIS A 185 10.88 -6.65 -22.11
C HIS A 185 9.61 -5.86 -21.78
N HIS A 186 8.95 -5.30 -22.79
CA HIS A 186 7.69 -4.57 -22.63
C HIS A 186 6.60 -5.48 -22.07
N VAL A 187 6.35 -6.62 -22.71
CA VAL A 187 5.35 -7.62 -22.27
C VAL A 187 5.68 -8.13 -20.86
N THR A 188 6.94 -8.49 -20.60
CA THR A 188 7.38 -8.92 -19.28
C THR A 188 7.12 -7.84 -18.22
N SER A 189 7.38 -6.56 -18.53
CA SER A 189 7.13 -5.45 -17.63
C SER A 189 5.64 -5.24 -17.35
N ARG A 190 4.77 -5.45 -18.34
CA ARG A 190 3.31 -5.36 -18.15
C ARG A 190 2.80 -6.51 -17.28
N LEU A 191 3.18 -7.75 -17.60
CA LEU A 191 2.75 -8.93 -16.85
C LEU A 191 3.17 -8.94 -15.37
N ARG A 192 4.26 -8.24 -15.01
CA ARG A 192 4.73 -8.11 -13.62
C ARG A 192 3.71 -7.48 -12.67
N LYS A 193 2.74 -6.72 -13.18
CA LYS A 193 1.64 -6.20 -12.35
C LYS A 193 0.68 -7.28 -11.88
N HIS A 194 0.65 -8.41 -12.59
CA HIS A 194 -0.38 -9.42 -12.45
C HIS A 194 0.15 -10.77 -11.90
N SER A 195 1.47 -11.01 -11.93
CA SER A 195 2.04 -12.30 -11.52
C SER A 195 3.53 -12.27 -11.13
N THR A 196 4.01 -13.38 -10.56
CA THR A 196 5.41 -13.68 -10.27
C THR A 196 6.22 -13.94 -11.53
N GLY A 197 7.55 -13.87 -11.44
CA GLY A 197 8.44 -14.22 -12.54
C GLY A 197 8.22 -15.64 -13.10
N GLU A 198 7.93 -16.62 -12.24
CA GLU A 198 7.65 -18.00 -12.67
C GLU A 198 6.35 -18.09 -13.48
N GLY A 199 5.29 -17.40 -13.04
CA GLY A 199 4.01 -17.34 -13.76
C GLY A 199 4.15 -16.70 -15.13
N ILE A 200 4.94 -15.62 -15.23
CA ILE A 200 5.22 -14.91 -16.48
C ILE A 200 5.94 -15.81 -17.49
N GLU A 201 7.00 -16.50 -17.07
CA GLU A 201 7.71 -17.44 -17.94
C GLU A 201 6.83 -18.63 -18.34
N THR A 202 5.96 -19.09 -17.43
CA THR A 202 4.97 -20.13 -17.74
C THR A 202 4.01 -19.68 -18.84
N LEU A 203 3.45 -18.46 -18.74
CA LEU A 203 2.56 -17.92 -19.76
C LEU A 203 3.25 -17.76 -21.12
N LYS A 204 4.45 -17.17 -21.17
CA LYS A 204 5.20 -17.00 -22.43
C LYS A 204 5.46 -18.36 -23.10
N ASN A 205 5.85 -19.36 -22.32
CA ASN A 205 6.10 -20.72 -22.84
C ASN A 205 4.81 -21.40 -23.32
N ARG A 206 3.69 -21.25 -22.59
CA ARG A 206 2.39 -21.80 -23.01
C ARG A 206 1.82 -21.10 -24.23
N ALA A 207 1.99 -19.79 -24.34
CA ALA A 207 1.59 -19.01 -25.51
C ALA A 207 2.20 -19.55 -26.81
N VAL A 208 3.49 -19.91 -26.79
CA VAL A 208 4.15 -20.58 -27.94
C VAL A 208 3.49 -21.92 -28.26
N GLN A 209 3.13 -22.71 -27.24
CA GLN A 209 2.43 -23.98 -27.45
C GLN A 209 1.04 -23.78 -28.05
N TRP A 210 0.30 -22.75 -27.60
CA TRP A 210 -1.03 -22.39 -28.12
C TRP A 210 -0.97 -21.95 -29.59
N ALA A 211 0.11 -21.27 -30.00
CA ALA A 211 0.29 -20.84 -31.39
C ALA A 211 0.67 -22.01 -32.34
N ILE A 212 1.39 -23.04 -31.87
CA ILE A 212 1.92 -24.11 -32.76
C ILE A 212 1.09 -25.40 -32.76
N GLN A 213 0.32 -25.68 -31.69
CA GLN A 213 -0.43 -26.94 -31.56
C GLN A 213 -1.92 -26.71 -31.75
N LYS A 214 -2.51 -27.44 -32.70
CA LYS A 214 -3.96 -27.41 -32.93
C LYS A 214 -4.71 -27.71 -31.64
N LYS A 215 -5.86 -27.04 -31.46
CA LYS A 215 -6.76 -27.27 -30.33
C LYS A 215 -6.14 -27.02 -28.95
N LEU A 216 -5.00 -26.31 -28.85
CA LEU A 216 -4.44 -25.86 -27.57
C LEU A 216 -4.59 -24.34 -27.39
N PRO A 217 -5.08 -23.87 -26.23
CA PRO A 217 -5.54 -24.65 -25.07
C PRO A 217 -6.80 -25.49 -25.40
N ALA A 218 -6.88 -26.66 -24.78
CA ALA A 218 -7.98 -27.60 -25.00
C ALA A 218 -9.34 -26.98 -24.60
N PRO A 219 -10.44 -27.30 -25.29
CA PRO A 219 -10.57 -28.29 -26.37
C PRO A 219 -10.42 -27.76 -27.81
N GLU A 220 -10.56 -26.45 -28.06
CA GLU A 220 -10.69 -25.89 -29.42
C GLU A 220 -9.72 -24.75 -29.73
N GLY A 221 -8.65 -24.58 -28.95
CA GLY A 221 -7.61 -23.58 -29.22
C GLY A 221 -7.95 -22.16 -28.77
N TRP A 222 -9.03 -21.98 -28.01
CA TRP A 222 -9.45 -20.69 -27.47
C TRP A 222 -8.87 -20.46 -26.08
N ILE A 223 -8.05 -19.42 -25.94
CA ILE A 223 -7.59 -18.90 -24.67
C ILE A 223 -8.78 -18.18 -24.02
N THR A 224 -9.35 -18.80 -22.99
CA THR A 224 -10.33 -18.15 -22.10
C THR A 224 -9.60 -17.41 -20.98
N PHE A 225 -10.30 -16.50 -20.31
CA PHE A 225 -9.73 -15.77 -19.18
C PHE A 225 -9.29 -16.74 -18.06
N GLU A 226 -10.07 -17.80 -17.78
CA GLU A 226 -9.75 -18.84 -16.82
C GLU A 226 -8.43 -19.58 -17.14
N VAL A 227 -8.19 -19.88 -18.41
CA VAL A 227 -6.93 -20.49 -18.87
C VAL A 227 -5.77 -19.52 -18.69
N LEU A 228 -5.98 -18.24 -19.01
CA LEU A 228 -4.98 -17.20 -18.81
C LEU A 228 -4.61 -17.06 -17.33
N GLN A 229 -5.60 -16.98 -16.44
CA GLN A 229 -5.40 -16.83 -14.99
C GLN A 229 -4.62 -17.99 -14.39
N SER A 230 -5.04 -19.23 -14.69
CA SER A 230 -4.42 -20.43 -14.15
C SER A 230 -2.99 -20.61 -14.67
N THR A 231 -2.77 -20.30 -15.96
CA THR A 231 -1.44 -20.38 -16.58
C THR A 231 -0.50 -19.33 -16.03
N LEU A 232 -0.99 -18.10 -15.89
CA LEU A 232 -0.22 -16.97 -15.37
C LEU A 232 -0.04 -17.06 -13.85
N ARG A 233 -0.83 -17.86 -13.12
CA ARG A 233 -0.89 -17.86 -11.65
C ARG A 233 -1.15 -16.45 -11.11
N LEU A 234 -2.25 -15.89 -11.57
CA LEU A 234 -2.62 -14.50 -11.31
C LEU A 234 -2.65 -14.21 -9.80
N ILE A 235 -1.94 -13.16 -9.40
CA ILE A 235 -1.94 -12.67 -8.02
C ILE A 235 -3.12 -11.70 -7.88
N ALA A 236 -3.92 -11.86 -6.83
CA ALA A 236 -4.95 -10.87 -6.50
C ALA A 236 -4.27 -9.54 -6.14
N PRO A 237 -4.73 -8.39 -6.68
CA PRO A 237 -4.19 -7.10 -6.30
C PRO A 237 -4.38 -6.87 -4.79
N GLU A 238 -3.46 -6.12 -4.19
CA GLU A 238 -3.61 -5.72 -2.79
C GLU A 238 -4.93 -4.95 -2.59
N PRO A 239 -5.63 -5.16 -1.46
CA PRO A 239 -6.84 -4.41 -1.16
C PRO A 239 -6.58 -2.90 -1.24
N LEU A 240 -7.35 -2.21 -2.08
CA LEU A 240 -7.20 -0.77 -2.24
C LEU A 240 -7.65 -0.05 -0.95
N PRO A 241 -6.91 0.97 -0.48
CA PRO A 241 -7.38 1.83 0.59
C PRO A 241 -8.63 2.60 0.16
N GLU A 242 -9.71 2.46 0.91
CA GLU A 242 -10.98 3.14 0.60
C GLU A 242 -11.34 4.23 1.62
N ASP A 243 -10.52 4.42 2.64
CA ASP A 243 -10.80 5.34 3.75
C ASP A 243 -10.45 6.79 3.40
N PHE A 244 -11.45 7.54 2.95
CA PHE A 244 -11.36 9.00 2.91
C PHE A 244 -11.46 9.60 4.32
N VAL A 245 -10.65 10.63 4.61
CA VAL A 245 -10.62 11.25 5.94
C VAL A 245 -11.93 12.01 6.20
N ILE A 246 -12.68 11.56 7.20
CA ILE A 246 -13.77 12.33 7.80
C ILE A 246 -13.18 13.09 8.98
N PRO A 247 -13.18 14.45 8.97
CA PRO A 247 -12.78 15.20 10.14
C PRO A 247 -13.59 14.75 11.36
N ALA A 248 -12.94 14.58 12.51
CA ALA A 248 -13.68 14.33 13.75
C ALA A 248 -14.81 15.37 13.89
N GLY A 249 -15.95 15.06 14.52
CA GLY A 249 -17.05 16.02 14.68
C GLY A 249 -17.69 16.56 13.38
N TYR A 250 -17.40 15.99 12.21
CA TYR A 250 -18.09 16.35 10.97
C TYR A 250 -19.61 16.16 11.07
N LYS A 251 -20.37 17.14 10.55
CA LYS A 251 -21.81 17.05 10.30
C LYS A 251 -22.10 17.13 8.81
N ALA A 252 -23.14 16.45 8.37
CA ALA A 252 -23.63 16.56 7.01
C ALA A 252 -23.97 18.04 6.68
N PRO A 253 -23.81 18.49 5.42
CA PRO A 253 -24.05 19.88 5.05
C PRO A 253 -25.46 20.34 5.42
N ASP A 254 -26.45 19.50 5.16
CA ASP A 254 -27.85 19.73 5.53
C ASP A 254 -28.48 18.44 6.08
N ALA A 255 -29.19 18.55 7.20
CA ALA A 255 -29.75 17.39 7.89
C ALA A 255 -30.98 16.81 7.17
N ALA A 256 -31.80 17.67 6.54
CA ALA A 256 -32.99 17.23 5.80
C ALA A 256 -32.58 16.50 4.52
N PHE A 257 -31.64 17.06 3.75
CA PHE A 257 -31.03 16.40 2.61
C PHE A 257 -30.39 15.07 3.00
N HIS A 258 -29.64 15.03 4.12
CA HIS A 258 -29.04 13.78 4.58
C HIS A 258 -30.08 12.70 4.91
N ALA A 259 -31.17 13.07 5.58
CA ALA A 259 -32.28 12.16 5.87
C ALA A 259 -32.98 11.69 4.58
N GLN A 260 -33.23 12.60 3.64
CA GLN A 260 -33.83 12.29 2.33
C GLN A 260 -32.94 11.34 1.51
N PHE A 261 -31.66 11.65 1.39
CA PHE A 261 -30.68 10.86 0.64
C PHE A 261 -30.56 9.44 1.21
N LEU A 262 -30.46 9.31 2.55
CA LEU A 262 -30.48 7.99 3.20
C LEU A 262 -31.82 7.27 3.04
N GLY A 263 -32.93 8.01 3.02
CA GLY A 263 -34.25 7.47 2.73
C GLY A 263 -34.34 6.87 1.33
N GLU A 264 -33.82 7.59 0.33
CA GLU A 264 -33.77 7.11 -1.05
C GLU A 264 -32.88 5.88 -1.19
N VAL A 265 -31.66 5.90 -0.62
CA VAL A 265 -30.78 4.72 -0.59
C VAL A 265 -31.47 3.50 0.02
N ARG A 266 -32.32 3.70 1.03
CA ARG A 266 -33.07 2.62 1.68
C ARG A 266 -34.33 2.19 0.94
N SER A 267 -34.84 3.01 0.04
CA SER A 267 -36.07 2.75 -0.72
C SER A 267 -35.88 1.84 -1.94
N ILE A 268 -34.62 1.50 -2.27
CA ILE A 268 -34.24 0.65 -3.40
C ILE A 268 -34.76 1.25 -4.72
N PRO A 269 -34.21 2.39 -5.18
CA PRO A 269 -34.66 3.00 -6.41
C PRO A 269 -34.34 2.11 -7.62
N ASN A 270 -35.20 2.13 -8.63
CA ASN A 270 -34.99 1.44 -9.91
C ASN A 270 -33.92 2.10 -10.81
N ARG A 271 -33.10 2.99 -10.25
CA ARG A 271 -32.07 3.76 -10.95
C ARG A 271 -30.88 4.04 -10.02
N PRO A 272 -29.68 4.28 -10.58
CA PRO A 272 -28.55 4.78 -9.80
C PRO A 272 -28.86 6.13 -9.15
N ILE A 273 -28.37 6.33 -7.92
CA ILE A 273 -28.39 7.60 -7.22
C ILE A 273 -27.07 8.31 -7.50
N VAL A 274 -27.10 9.40 -8.27
CA VAL A 274 -25.90 10.18 -8.58
C VAL A 274 -25.86 11.42 -7.71
N LEU A 275 -24.77 11.58 -6.96
CA LEU A 275 -24.45 12.77 -6.19
C LEU A 275 -23.40 13.60 -6.94
N THR A 276 -23.79 14.80 -7.32
CA THR A 276 -22.91 15.77 -7.98
C THR A 276 -22.68 17.01 -7.12
N GLY A 277 -21.63 17.76 -7.45
CA GLY A 277 -21.30 19.01 -6.77
C GLY A 277 -19.94 19.55 -7.20
N PRO A 278 -19.75 20.87 -7.14
CA PRO A 278 -18.50 21.50 -7.57
C PRO A 278 -17.29 21.05 -6.72
N PRO A 279 -16.06 21.29 -7.18
CA PRO A 279 -14.84 21.08 -6.39
C PRO A 279 -14.94 21.75 -5.01
N GLY A 280 -14.45 21.10 -3.96
CA GLY A 280 -14.49 21.65 -2.59
C GLY A 280 -15.86 21.61 -1.90
N ARG A 281 -16.92 21.07 -2.53
CA ARG A 281 -18.24 20.89 -1.91
C ARG A 281 -18.28 19.76 -0.86
N GLY A 282 -17.21 18.98 -0.72
CA GLY A 282 -17.09 17.92 0.30
C GLY A 282 -17.79 16.61 -0.05
N LYS A 283 -17.90 16.26 -1.34
CA LYS A 283 -18.57 15.03 -1.82
C LYS A 283 -18.02 13.75 -1.19
N SER A 284 -16.71 13.53 -1.28
CA SER A 284 -16.05 12.33 -0.74
C SER A 284 -16.15 12.25 0.78
N THR A 285 -16.06 13.40 1.47
CA THR A 285 -16.31 13.48 2.91
C THR A 285 -17.76 13.10 3.26
N TYR A 286 -18.73 13.59 2.49
CA TYR A 286 -20.15 13.28 2.68
C TYR A 286 -20.48 11.81 2.40
N LEU A 287 -20.03 11.25 1.28
CA LEU A 287 -20.25 9.84 0.94
C LEU A 287 -19.58 8.90 1.94
N SER A 288 -18.41 9.27 2.45
CA SER A 288 -17.77 8.54 3.55
C SER A 288 -18.60 8.59 4.84
N ARG A 289 -19.23 9.73 5.15
CA ARG A 289 -20.18 9.83 6.27
C ARG A 289 -21.46 9.01 6.04
N VAL A 290 -21.93 8.92 4.80
CA VAL A 290 -23.03 8.02 4.43
C VAL A 290 -22.64 6.57 4.72
N CYS A 291 -21.44 6.13 4.31
CA CYS A 291 -20.91 4.79 4.63
C CYS A 291 -20.87 4.50 6.14
N GLU A 292 -20.37 5.44 6.96
CA GLU A 292 -20.40 5.31 8.43
C GLU A 292 -21.82 5.10 8.97
N THR A 293 -22.79 5.81 8.39
CA THR A 293 -24.19 5.77 8.82
C THR A 293 -24.87 4.47 8.38
N LEU A 294 -24.62 4.01 7.15
CA LEU A 294 -25.06 2.70 6.66
C LEU A 294 -24.55 1.57 7.55
N GLY A 295 -23.25 1.62 7.92
CA GLY A 295 -22.66 0.64 8.83
C GLY A 295 -23.32 0.62 10.21
N LYS A 296 -23.64 1.79 10.79
CA LYS A 296 -24.36 1.88 12.08
C LYS A 296 -25.79 1.36 12.01
N LEU A 297 -26.45 1.54 10.86
CA LEU A 297 -27.80 1.02 10.60
C LEU A 297 -27.80 -0.47 10.19
N GLY A 298 -26.61 -1.07 10.06
CA GLY A 298 -26.45 -2.45 9.61
C GLY A 298 -26.91 -2.69 8.18
N VAL A 299 -26.86 -1.66 7.32
CA VAL A 299 -27.09 -1.77 5.87
C VAL A 299 -25.80 -2.25 5.21
N PRO A 300 -25.82 -3.35 4.45
CA PRO A 300 -24.63 -3.89 3.79
C PRO A 300 -24.23 -3.04 2.58
N PHE A 301 -22.93 -2.75 2.46
CA PHE A 301 -22.41 -1.99 1.34
C PHE A 301 -20.98 -2.40 0.96
N ILE A 302 -20.63 -2.13 -0.29
CA ILE A 302 -19.26 -2.11 -0.82
C ILE A 302 -18.96 -0.73 -1.41
N ARG A 303 -17.68 -0.36 -1.53
CA ARG A 303 -17.32 0.96 -2.04
C ARG A 303 -15.97 1.01 -2.77
N HIS A 304 -15.83 1.98 -3.67
CA HIS A 304 -14.58 2.32 -4.32
C HIS A 304 -14.40 3.85 -4.49
N HIS A 305 -13.20 4.37 -4.25
CA HIS A 305 -12.82 5.77 -4.47
C HIS A 305 -11.64 5.89 -5.44
N TYR A 306 -11.88 6.54 -6.58
CA TYR A 306 -10.85 6.81 -7.57
C TYR A 306 -9.79 7.80 -7.10
N TYR A 307 -10.11 8.67 -6.12
CA TYR A 307 -9.21 9.69 -5.61
C TYR A 307 -9.27 9.81 -4.10
N LEU A 308 -8.10 9.72 -3.44
CA LEU A 308 -7.95 10.01 -2.01
C LEU A 308 -7.21 11.34 -1.78
N SER A 309 -6.13 11.61 -2.53
CA SER A 309 -5.38 12.88 -2.48
C SER A 309 -4.55 13.12 -3.75
N ALA A 310 -4.08 14.36 -3.93
CA ALA A 310 -3.23 14.77 -5.05
C ALA A 310 -1.81 14.14 -5.04
N THR A 311 -1.41 13.50 -3.95
CA THR A 311 -0.13 12.78 -3.83
C THR A 311 -0.30 11.30 -3.55
N ASP A 312 -1.51 10.78 -3.66
CA ASP A 312 -1.77 9.36 -3.62
C ASP A 312 -1.06 8.64 -4.77
N ARG A 313 -0.09 7.78 -4.41
CA ARG A 313 0.77 7.05 -5.34
C ARG A 313 0.36 5.59 -5.53
N THR A 314 -0.84 5.18 -5.09
CA THR A 314 -1.31 3.81 -5.28
C THR A 314 -1.43 3.52 -6.79
N ALA A 315 -0.58 2.63 -7.31
CA ALA A 315 -0.28 2.55 -8.74
C ALA A 315 -1.42 2.03 -9.65
N ASP A 316 -2.53 1.53 -9.10
CA ASP A 316 -3.53 0.79 -9.90
C ASP A 316 -5.01 1.10 -9.60
N ARG A 317 -5.37 2.19 -8.90
CA ARG A 317 -6.80 2.47 -8.56
C ARG A 317 -7.67 2.91 -9.74
N TYR A 318 -7.16 2.94 -10.97
CA TYR A 318 -7.86 3.49 -12.12
C TYR A 318 -8.16 2.46 -13.21
N THR A 319 -7.58 1.26 -13.13
CA THR A 319 -7.87 0.16 -14.06
C THR A 319 -9.16 -0.55 -13.63
N SER A 320 -9.93 -1.06 -14.59
CA SER A 320 -11.15 -1.82 -14.27
C SER A 320 -10.81 -3.09 -13.49
N TYR A 321 -9.73 -3.79 -13.86
CA TYR A 321 -9.22 -4.97 -13.16
C TYR A 321 -9.05 -4.77 -11.65
N ALA A 322 -8.26 -3.78 -11.23
CA ALA A 322 -7.96 -3.58 -9.82
C ALA A 322 -9.20 -3.17 -9.03
N VAL A 323 -10.09 -2.38 -9.63
CA VAL A 323 -11.34 -1.94 -9.01
C VAL A 323 -12.31 -3.10 -8.84
N GLU A 324 -12.47 -3.95 -9.86
CA GLU A 324 -13.33 -5.14 -9.83
C GLU A 324 -12.86 -6.13 -8.77
N GLU A 325 -11.57 -6.45 -8.74
CA GLU A 325 -10.98 -7.34 -7.73
C GLU A 325 -11.12 -6.74 -6.33
N ALA A 326 -10.92 -5.44 -6.17
CA ALA A 326 -11.11 -4.77 -4.89
C ALA A 326 -12.56 -4.93 -4.40
N LEU A 327 -13.57 -4.72 -5.27
CA LEU A 327 -15.00 -4.88 -4.95
C LEU A 327 -15.36 -6.33 -4.64
N LEU A 328 -14.87 -7.28 -5.44
CA LEU A 328 -15.06 -8.72 -5.24
C LEU A 328 -14.49 -9.18 -3.89
N ALA A 329 -13.29 -8.70 -3.52
CA ALA A 329 -12.69 -8.99 -2.24
C ALA A 329 -13.56 -8.49 -1.06
N GLN A 330 -14.21 -7.33 -1.21
CA GLN A 330 -15.19 -6.85 -0.22
C GLN A 330 -16.36 -7.82 -0.12
N ILE A 331 -16.93 -8.25 -1.25
CA ILE A 331 -18.07 -9.17 -1.29
C ILE A 331 -17.74 -10.49 -0.60
N GLN A 332 -16.67 -11.15 -1.01
CA GLN A 332 -16.26 -12.45 -0.48
C GLN A 332 -16.08 -12.41 1.04
N LYS A 333 -15.59 -11.28 1.56
CA LYS A 333 -15.33 -11.15 2.99
C LYS A 333 -16.53 -10.70 3.82
N PHE A 334 -17.21 -9.62 3.44
CA PHE A 334 -18.30 -9.07 4.26
C PHE A 334 -19.60 -9.84 4.11
N HIS A 335 -19.80 -10.43 2.95
CA HIS A 335 -21.09 -10.96 2.53
C HIS A 335 -21.03 -12.49 2.43
N THR A 336 -20.32 -13.13 3.37
CA THR A 336 -20.11 -14.60 3.46
C THR A 336 -21.39 -15.41 3.22
N GLY A 337 -21.30 -16.50 2.46
CA GLY A 337 -22.45 -17.32 2.05
C GLY A 337 -23.06 -16.94 0.70
N VAL A 338 -22.42 -16.03 -0.04
CA VAL A 338 -22.68 -15.75 -1.45
C VAL A 338 -21.75 -16.65 -2.28
N GLY A 339 -22.33 -17.48 -3.15
CA GLY A 339 -21.66 -18.52 -3.91
C GLY A 339 -21.24 -18.03 -5.29
N ALA A 340 -20.45 -16.96 -5.33
CA ALA A 340 -20.01 -16.40 -6.60
C ALA A 340 -18.84 -17.24 -7.18
N PRO A 341 -18.85 -17.56 -8.49
CA PRO A 341 -17.67 -18.05 -9.20
C PRO A 341 -16.53 -17.05 -9.12
N ASP A 342 -15.29 -17.53 -9.27
CA ASP A 342 -14.11 -16.66 -9.29
C ASP A 342 -14.27 -15.55 -10.35
N ARG A 343 -14.34 -14.31 -9.86
CA ARG A 343 -14.22 -13.04 -10.61
C ARG A 343 -15.37 -12.53 -11.47
N ASP A 344 -16.59 -13.02 -11.29
CA ASP A 344 -17.79 -12.40 -11.89
C ASP A 344 -18.43 -11.39 -10.91
N LEU A 345 -18.04 -10.10 -11.02
CA LEU A 345 -18.55 -9.04 -10.15
C LEU A 345 -20.06 -8.86 -10.30
N ALA A 346 -20.58 -8.87 -11.53
CA ALA A 346 -22.02 -8.70 -11.79
C ALA A 346 -22.85 -9.79 -11.09
N ARG A 347 -22.42 -11.05 -11.20
CA ARG A 347 -23.07 -12.17 -10.49
C ARG A 347 -22.91 -12.06 -8.98
N ALA A 348 -21.73 -11.73 -8.48
CA ALA A 348 -21.48 -11.56 -7.05
C ALA A 348 -22.37 -10.46 -6.44
N LEU A 349 -22.55 -9.34 -7.15
CA LEU A 349 -23.47 -8.26 -6.78
C LEU A 349 -24.92 -8.74 -6.76
N ALA A 350 -25.35 -9.47 -7.79
CA ALA A 350 -26.71 -10.00 -7.88
C ALA A 350 -27.04 -10.97 -6.74
N GLU A 351 -26.13 -11.88 -6.41
CA GLU A 351 -26.31 -12.82 -5.31
C GLU A 351 -26.32 -12.12 -3.94
N CYS A 352 -25.46 -11.10 -3.73
CA CYS A 352 -25.51 -10.26 -2.52
C CYS A 352 -26.85 -9.53 -2.41
N ALA A 353 -27.29 -8.91 -3.50
CA ALA A 353 -28.56 -8.20 -3.54
C ALA A 353 -29.74 -9.13 -3.21
N ALA A 354 -29.77 -10.33 -3.81
CA ALA A 354 -30.80 -11.34 -3.53
C ALA A 354 -30.77 -11.82 -2.07
N LYS A 355 -29.59 -12.08 -1.52
CA LYS A 355 -29.43 -12.47 -0.11
C LYS A 355 -29.97 -11.41 0.83
N TYR A 356 -29.55 -10.16 0.67
CA TYR A 356 -29.98 -9.08 1.57
C TYR A 356 -31.43 -8.67 1.36
N LYS A 357 -32.01 -8.96 0.19
CA LYS A 357 -33.44 -8.83 -0.05
C LYS A 357 -34.22 -9.75 0.91
N ALA A 358 -33.74 -10.97 1.12
CA ALA A 358 -34.35 -11.89 2.09
C ALA A 358 -34.24 -11.38 3.54
N ASP A 359 -33.19 -10.62 3.85
CA ASP A 359 -33.00 -9.95 5.15
C ASP A 359 -33.78 -8.61 5.29
N GLY A 360 -34.55 -8.22 4.27
CA GLY A 360 -35.30 -6.96 4.25
C GLY A 360 -34.41 -5.71 4.19
N LYS A 361 -33.21 -5.82 3.61
CA LYS A 361 -32.23 -4.73 3.52
C LYS A 361 -31.74 -4.53 2.07
N PRO A 362 -31.54 -3.28 1.63
CA PRO A 362 -30.86 -3.02 0.36
C PRO A 362 -29.39 -3.43 0.45
N PHE A 363 -28.82 -3.85 -0.68
CA PHE A 363 -27.37 -3.95 -0.83
C PHE A 363 -26.85 -2.74 -1.61
N VAL A 364 -25.83 -2.04 -1.10
CA VAL A 364 -25.40 -0.75 -1.66
C VAL A 364 -23.99 -0.84 -2.25
N ALA A 365 -23.79 -0.37 -3.49
CA ALA A 365 -22.47 -0.19 -4.10
C ALA A 365 -22.18 1.30 -4.30
N ILE A 366 -21.10 1.81 -3.71
CA ILE A 366 -20.74 3.25 -3.73
C ILE A 366 -19.48 3.47 -4.56
N ILE A 367 -19.54 4.22 -5.66
CA ILE A 367 -18.40 4.52 -6.52
C ILE A 367 -18.18 6.04 -6.56
N ASP A 368 -17.07 6.53 -6.01
CA ASP A 368 -16.79 7.98 -5.86
C ASP A 368 -15.56 8.42 -6.68
N GLY A 369 -15.58 9.68 -7.13
CA GLY A 369 -14.45 10.33 -7.80
C GLY A 369 -14.27 10.00 -9.29
N LEU A 370 -15.35 9.68 -10.02
CA LEU A 370 -15.27 9.29 -11.44
C LEU A 370 -14.49 10.30 -12.31
N ASP A 371 -14.59 11.59 -12.01
CA ASP A 371 -13.96 12.67 -12.78
C ASP A 371 -12.42 12.65 -12.72
N HIS A 372 -11.83 11.90 -11.80
CA HIS A 372 -10.37 11.74 -11.72
C HIS A 372 -9.83 10.73 -12.73
N VAL A 373 -10.62 9.75 -13.18
CA VAL A 373 -10.13 8.70 -14.10
C VAL A 373 -9.70 9.31 -15.43
N TRP A 374 -10.58 10.13 -16.03
CA TRP A 374 -10.31 10.79 -17.31
C TRP A 374 -9.03 11.64 -17.28
N ARG A 375 -8.83 12.42 -16.21
CA ARG A 375 -7.66 13.31 -16.07
C ARG A 375 -6.37 12.51 -15.87
N THR A 376 -6.42 11.42 -15.11
CA THR A 376 -5.23 10.67 -14.70
C THR A 376 -4.83 9.60 -15.71
N GLN A 377 -5.77 9.04 -16.47
CA GLN A 377 -5.52 8.00 -17.48
C GLN A 377 -5.30 8.56 -18.89
N GLY A 378 -4.78 9.79 -19.01
CA GLY A 378 -4.47 10.38 -20.32
C GLY A 378 -5.69 10.54 -21.23
N PHE A 379 -6.83 10.93 -20.66
CA PHE A 379 -8.10 11.11 -21.37
C PHE A 379 -8.70 9.78 -21.89
N ASP A 380 -8.53 8.70 -21.13
CA ASP A 380 -9.16 7.41 -21.40
C ASP A 380 -10.32 7.11 -20.43
N LYS A 381 -11.55 7.02 -20.95
CA LYS A 381 -12.75 6.67 -20.17
C LYS A 381 -13.08 5.17 -20.16
N ARG A 382 -12.37 4.35 -20.95
CA ARG A 382 -12.70 2.92 -21.13
C ARG A 382 -12.75 2.14 -19.81
N PRO A 383 -11.85 2.36 -18.82
CA PRO A 383 -11.94 1.68 -17.53
C PRO A 383 -13.27 1.93 -16.81
N LEU A 384 -13.84 3.14 -16.93
CA LEU A 384 -15.14 3.48 -16.36
C LEU A 384 -16.28 2.76 -17.09
N ASP A 385 -16.29 2.77 -18.42
CA ASP A 385 -17.32 2.07 -19.20
C ASP A 385 -17.36 0.58 -18.85
N GLN A 386 -16.19 -0.07 -18.74
CA GLN A 386 -16.06 -1.49 -18.40
C GLN A 386 -16.62 -1.83 -17.01
N LEU A 387 -16.30 -1.03 -15.99
CA LEU A 387 -16.85 -1.25 -14.65
C LEU A 387 -18.38 -1.07 -14.66
N PHE A 388 -18.88 0.00 -15.27
CA PHE A 388 -20.32 0.30 -15.29
C PHE A 388 -21.14 -0.66 -16.16
N ASP A 389 -20.51 -1.32 -17.14
CA ASP A 389 -21.11 -2.44 -17.87
C ASP A 389 -21.42 -3.65 -16.96
N GLN A 390 -20.66 -3.84 -15.87
CA GLN A 390 -20.92 -4.87 -14.86
C GLN A 390 -21.87 -4.40 -13.76
N LEU A 391 -21.86 -3.10 -13.42
CA LEU A 391 -22.74 -2.54 -12.40
C LEU A 391 -24.18 -2.34 -12.91
N LEU A 392 -24.35 -2.01 -14.19
CA LEU A 392 -25.65 -1.64 -14.78
C LEU A 392 -26.04 -2.57 -15.93
N PRO A 393 -27.34 -2.93 -16.08
CA PRO A 393 -28.46 -2.55 -15.22
C PRO A 393 -28.35 -3.20 -13.83
N ALA A 394 -28.69 -2.43 -12.79
CA ALA A 394 -28.61 -2.91 -11.42
C ALA A 394 -29.59 -4.09 -11.21
N PRO A 395 -29.15 -5.23 -10.66
CA PRO A 395 -30.06 -6.28 -10.24
C PRO A 395 -31.03 -5.79 -9.16
N GLU A 396 -32.14 -6.49 -9.00
CA GLU A 396 -33.14 -6.16 -7.98
C GLU A 396 -32.51 -6.12 -6.59
N ASN A 397 -32.89 -5.13 -5.76
CA ASN A 397 -32.34 -4.89 -4.42
C ASN A 397 -30.88 -4.40 -4.36
N LEU A 398 -30.21 -4.18 -5.50
CA LEU A 398 -28.93 -3.45 -5.55
C LEU A 398 -29.17 -1.95 -5.74
N VAL A 399 -28.57 -1.14 -4.88
CA VAL A 399 -28.58 0.32 -4.97
C VAL A 399 -27.19 0.82 -5.30
N ILE A 400 -27.04 1.47 -6.46
CA ILE A 400 -25.76 2.05 -6.89
C ILE A 400 -25.76 3.54 -6.57
N VAL A 401 -24.76 3.99 -5.81
CA VAL A 401 -24.52 5.38 -5.46
C VAL A 401 -23.25 5.85 -6.15
N VAL A 402 -23.31 6.94 -6.90
CA VAL A 402 -22.18 7.46 -7.68
C VAL A 402 -21.84 8.88 -7.24
N GLY A 403 -20.57 9.16 -6.96
CA GLY A 403 -20.04 10.50 -6.68
C GLY A 403 -19.20 11.03 -7.85
N THR A 404 -19.53 12.22 -8.37
CA THR A 404 -18.76 12.84 -9.47
C THR A 404 -18.85 14.37 -9.50
N GLN A 405 -17.87 15.03 -10.10
CA GLN A 405 -17.94 16.46 -10.43
C GLN A 405 -18.85 16.73 -11.65
N PRO A 406 -19.35 17.97 -11.83
CA PRO A 406 -20.07 18.37 -13.04
C PRO A 406 -19.09 18.51 -14.21
N VAL A 407 -18.69 17.38 -14.81
CA VAL A 407 -17.83 17.31 -16.00
C VAL A 407 -18.66 17.12 -17.27
N ASP A 408 -18.06 17.15 -18.46
CA ASP A 408 -18.76 16.83 -19.71
C ASP A 408 -19.16 15.35 -19.80
N ASP A 409 -20.25 15.06 -20.51
CA ASP A 409 -20.76 13.69 -20.70
C ASP A 409 -19.74 12.76 -21.36
N ALA A 410 -18.86 13.30 -22.22
CA ALA A 410 -17.77 12.54 -22.83
C ALA A 410 -16.77 11.96 -21.82
N GLN A 411 -16.74 12.47 -20.58
CA GLN A 411 -15.85 12.01 -19.51
C GLN A 411 -16.49 10.94 -18.60
N LEU A 412 -17.76 10.60 -18.84
CA LEU A 412 -18.56 9.73 -17.97
C LEU A 412 -18.92 8.39 -18.64
N PRO A 413 -19.26 7.36 -17.86
CA PRO A 413 -19.68 6.08 -18.40
C PRO A 413 -21.02 6.17 -19.14
N ASN A 414 -21.11 5.58 -20.32
CA ASN A 414 -22.31 5.66 -21.17
C ASN A 414 -23.54 5.03 -20.50
N ARG A 415 -23.38 3.86 -19.84
CA ARG A 415 -24.48 3.19 -19.12
C ARG A 415 -25.01 4.01 -17.95
N LEU A 416 -24.16 4.77 -17.28
CA LEU A 416 -24.59 5.65 -16.19
C LEU A 416 -25.52 6.74 -16.71
N LEU A 417 -25.13 7.42 -17.80
CA LEU A 417 -25.93 8.48 -18.42
C LEU A 417 -27.28 7.96 -18.93
N ALA A 418 -27.31 6.74 -19.46
CA ALA A 418 -28.54 6.09 -19.91
C ALA A 418 -29.47 5.71 -18.73
N ALA A 419 -28.91 5.18 -17.64
CA ALA A 419 -29.69 4.72 -16.48
C ALA A 419 -30.12 5.86 -15.52
N ALA A 420 -29.32 6.93 -15.43
CA ALA A 420 -29.56 8.09 -14.60
C ALA A 420 -29.23 9.37 -15.40
N PRO A 421 -30.18 9.92 -16.18
CA PRO A 421 -30.00 11.19 -16.87
C PRO A 421 -29.75 12.35 -15.88
N ARG A 422 -29.02 13.39 -16.28
CA ARG A 422 -28.62 14.50 -15.38
C ARG A 422 -29.75 15.13 -14.56
N VAL A 423 -30.96 15.20 -15.12
CA VAL A 423 -32.14 15.74 -14.43
C VAL A 423 -32.50 14.96 -13.15
N THR A 424 -32.04 13.72 -13.03
CA THR A 424 -32.28 12.85 -11.87
C THR A 424 -31.17 12.92 -10.82
N TRP A 425 -30.13 13.72 -11.04
CA TRP A 425 -28.98 13.77 -10.15
C TRP A 425 -29.25 14.67 -8.96
N HIS A 426 -28.71 14.29 -7.82
CA HIS A 426 -28.75 15.09 -6.60
C HIS A 426 -27.54 16.01 -6.55
N GLU A 427 -27.79 17.30 -6.40
CA GLU A 427 -26.72 18.24 -6.08
C GLU A 427 -26.50 18.24 -4.56
N LEU A 428 -25.25 18.05 -4.13
CA LEU A 428 -24.88 18.15 -2.72
C LEU A 428 -25.09 19.61 -2.24
N PRO A 429 -26.02 19.86 -1.31
CA PRO A 429 -26.28 21.21 -0.84
C PRO A 429 -25.04 21.80 -0.15
N ALA A 430 -24.97 23.13 -0.17
CA ALA A 430 -24.06 23.87 0.70
C ALA A 430 -24.37 23.60 2.19
N MET A 431 -23.45 23.94 3.08
CA MET A 431 -23.66 23.84 4.52
C MET A 431 -24.86 24.71 4.92
N SER A 432 -25.79 24.15 5.69
CA SER A 432 -26.86 24.90 6.35
C SER A 432 -26.31 25.85 7.42
N ALA A 433 -27.13 26.78 7.90
CA ALA A 433 -26.76 27.66 9.01
C ALA A 433 -26.32 26.85 10.25
N ASP A 434 -27.06 25.79 10.59
CA ASP A 434 -26.75 24.90 11.71
C ASP A 434 -25.40 24.20 11.54
N SER A 435 -25.08 23.78 10.31
CA SER A 435 -23.81 23.11 10.01
C SER A 435 -22.62 24.07 10.09
N VAL A 436 -22.78 25.32 9.64
CA VAL A 436 -21.75 26.36 9.78
C VAL A 436 -21.55 26.71 11.25
N LEU A 437 -22.64 26.92 12.01
CA LEU A 437 -22.58 27.19 13.44
C LEU A 437 -21.88 26.06 14.20
N HIS A 438 -22.23 24.80 13.92
CA HIS A 438 -21.60 23.66 14.56
C HIS A 438 -20.10 23.55 14.23
N TYR A 439 -19.73 23.85 12.98
CA TYR A 439 -18.33 23.88 12.57
C TYR A 439 -17.55 24.94 13.35
N LEU A 440 -18.06 26.17 13.45
CA LEU A 440 -17.41 27.27 14.17
C LEU A 440 -17.36 27.02 15.68
N ARG A 441 -18.46 26.57 16.30
CA ARG A 441 -18.49 26.20 17.73
C ARG A 441 -17.35 25.24 18.06
N ARG A 442 -17.10 24.28 17.18
CA ARG A 442 -16.02 23.33 17.35
C ARG A 442 -14.61 23.94 17.18
N GLN A 443 -14.43 24.92 16.31
CA GLN A 443 -13.15 25.65 16.24
C GLN A 443 -12.89 26.41 17.55
N VAL A 444 -13.94 26.93 18.19
CA VAL A 444 -13.89 27.58 19.51
C VAL A 444 -13.60 26.56 20.61
N ASP A 445 -14.31 25.42 20.66
CA ASP A 445 -14.07 24.35 21.64
C ASP A 445 -12.63 23.80 21.58
N GLN A 446 -12.00 23.87 20.42
CA GLN A 446 -10.61 23.46 20.19
C GLN A 446 -9.59 24.56 20.52
N GLY A 447 -10.04 25.76 20.90
CA GLY A 447 -9.22 26.92 21.16
C GLY A 447 -8.53 27.49 19.91
N ARG A 448 -9.02 27.17 18.70
CA ARG A 448 -8.49 27.74 17.45
C ARG A 448 -9.04 29.14 17.18
N LEU A 449 -10.30 29.35 17.56
CA LEU A 449 -10.97 30.65 17.51
C LEU A 449 -11.38 31.06 18.93
N THR A 450 -11.39 32.35 19.19
CA THR A 450 -11.84 32.97 20.44
C THR A 450 -13.10 33.79 20.18
N VAL A 451 -13.97 33.92 21.18
CA VAL A 451 -15.18 34.77 21.14
C VAL A 451 -15.09 35.75 22.31
N HIS A 452 -15.46 37.02 22.10
CA HIS A 452 -15.35 38.07 23.11
C HIS A 452 -16.59 38.09 24.02
N GLY A 453 -16.52 37.52 25.23
CA GLY A 453 -17.57 37.71 26.23
C GLY A 453 -17.58 36.69 27.37
N ALA A 454 -18.40 36.96 28.41
CA ALA A 454 -18.77 35.96 29.41
C ALA A 454 -20.12 35.32 29.02
N PRO A 455 -20.38 34.03 29.35
CA PRO A 455 -21.66 33.40 29.07
C PRO A 455 -22.81 34.21 29.67
N PRO A 456 -23.94 34.47 28.96
CA PRO A 456 -24.39 33.87 27.69
C PRO A 456 -24.15 34.73 26.42
N HIS A 457 -23.33 35.79 26.50
CA HIS A 457 -23.08 36.68 25.35
C HIS A 457 -22.21 36.04 24.27
N ASP A 458 -21.45 34.99 24.61
CA ASP A 458 -20.60 34.21 23.72
C ASP A 458 -21.39 33.40 22.67
N ASP A 459 -22.49 32.76 23.07
CA ASP A 459 -23.32 31.95 22.17
C ASP A 459 -24.05 32.82 21.14
N GLN A 460 -24.56 33.99 21.54
CA GLN A 460 -25.24 34.91 20.64
C GLN A 460 -24.28 35.52 19.60
N GLU A 461 -23.05 35.84 20.00
CA GLU A 461 -22.03 36.37 19.09
C GLU A 461 -21.55 35.29 18.11
N LEU A 462 -21.38 34.06 18.57
CA LEU A 462 -21.06 32.90 17.73
C LEU A 462 -22.16 32.61 16.70
N GLU A 463 -23.44 32.66 17.09
CA GLU A 463 -24.58 32.53 16.19
C GLU A 463 -24.61 33.65 15.14
N GLY A 464 -24.38 34.89 15.56
CA GLY A 464 -24.29 36.04 14.66
C GLY A 464 -23.15 35.93 13.65
N ALA A 465 -21.97 35.50 14.10
CA ALA A 465 -20.81 35.26 13.25
C ALA A 465 -21.05 34.10 12.27
N ALA A 466 -21.69 33.02 12.72
CA ALA A 466 -22.04 31.88 11.87
C ALA A 466 -23.03 32.25 10.77
N ALA A 467 -24.06 33.04 11.10
CA ALA A 467 -25.04 33.52 10.14
C ALA A 467 -24.40 34.42 9.06
N GLU A 468 -23.54 35.35 9.48
CA GLU A 468 -22.81 36.21 8.55
C GLU A 468 -21.83 35.40 7.68
N LEU A 469 -21.13 34.44 8.26
CA LEU A 469 -20.19 33.59 7.53
C LEU A 469 -20.93 32.76 6.47
N ARG A 470 -22.10 32.22 6.82
CA ARG A 470 -22.97 31.49 5.90
C ARG A 470 -23.47 32.39 4.76
N SER A 471 -23.78 33.65 5.05
CA SER A 471 -24.17 34.65 4.06
C SER A 471 -23.04 34.90 3.06
N ARG A 472 -21.84 35.23 3.57
CA ARG A 472 -20.66 35.54 2.73
C ARG A 472 -20.15 34.38 1.89
N THR A 473 -20.22 33.16 2.42
CA THR A 473 -19.67 31.96 1.76
C THR A 473 -20.69 31.20 0.92
N ALA A 474 -21.95 31.63 0.92
CA ALA A 474 -23.09 30.83 0.47
C ALA A 474 -23.12 29.41 1.08
N GLY A 475 -22.44 29.18 2.21
CA GLY A 475 -22.30 27.89 2.88
C GLY A 475 -21.36 26.91 2.18
N HIS A 476 -20.56 27.38 1.21
CA HIS A 476 -19.63 26.52 0.50
C HIS A 476 -18.54 25.99 1.46
N PRO A 477 -18.41 24.66 1.69
CA PRO A 477 -17.52 24.12 2.73
C PRO A 477 -16.07 24.59 2.62
N LEU A 478 -15.50 24.58 1.41
CA LEU A 478 -14.13 25.06 1.18
C LEU A 478 -13.98 26.55 1.55
N HIS A 479 -15.00 27.36 1.29
CA HIS A 479 -14.97 28.80 1.59
C HIS A 479 -15.12 29.05 3.09
N VAL A 480 -15.97 28.26 3.76
CA VAL A 480 -16.09 28.28 5.24
C VAL A 480 -14.75 27.93 5.88
N ILE A 481 -14.03 26.93 5.35
CA ILE A 481 -12.68 26.57 5.81
C ILE A 481 -11.70 27.73 5.58
N TYR A 482 -11.58 28.24 4.35
CA TYR A 482 -10.66 29.35 4.05
C TYR A 482 -10.92 30.60 4.89
N ALA A 483 -12.18 30.98 5.03
CA ALA A 483 -12.58 32.10 5.88
C ALA A 483 -12.22 31.86 7.35
N SER A 484 -12.46 30.65 7.86
CA SER A 484 -12.12 30.33 9.24
C SER A 484 -10.61 30.31 9.47
N GLU A 485 -9.83 29.80 8.52
CA GLU A 485 -8.38 29.86 8.57
C GLU A 485 -7.86 31.31 8.53
N GLU A 486 -8.46 32.19 7.71
CA GLU A 486 -8.15 33.63 7.70
C GLU A 486 -8.43 34.28 9.07
N LEU A 487 -9.55 33.96 9.73
CA LEU A 487 -9.85 34.43 11.09
C LEU A 487 -8.81 33.94 12.11
N VAL A 488 -8.49 32.65 12.11
CA VAL A 488 -7.46 32.06 12.98
C VAL A 488 -6.12 32.78 12.80
N ARG A 489 -5.75 33.09 11.55
CA ARG A 489 -4.49 33.77 11.21
C ARG A 489 -4.42 35.20 11.68
N THR A 490 -5.51 35.94 11.51
CA THR A 490 -5.57 37.36 11.90
C THR A 490 -5.63 37.53 13.42
N GLY A 491 -5.88 36.45 14.17
CA GLY A 491 -5.99 36.47 15.63
C GLY A 491 -7.14 37.33 16.13
N ARG A 492 -8.12 37.62 15.26
CA ARG A 492 -9.31 38.40 15.60
C ARG A 492 -10.33 37.47 16.25
N ASP A 493 -10.96 37.96 17.30
CA ASP A 493 -12.09 37.27 17.90
C ASP A 493 -13.23 37.12 16.88
N LEU A 494 -13.87 35.96 16.95
CA LEU A 494 -14.98 35.58 16.10
C LEU A 494 -16.20 36.43 16.46
N SER A 495 -16.59 37.29 15.53
CA SER A 495 -17.73 38.19 15.65
C SER A 495 -18.32 38.41 14.26
N LYS A 496 -19.54 38.95 14.19
CA LYS A 496 -20.12 39.37 12.91
C LYS A 496 -19.20 40.34 12.16
N TRP A 497 -18.64 41.32 12.87
CA TRP A 497 -17.76 42.32 12.29
C TRP A 497 -16.48 41.69 11.70
N SER A 498 -15.83 40.76 12.41
CA SER A 498 -14.60 40.14 11.89
C SER A 498 -14.85 39.32 10.63
N VAL A 499 -16.03 38.69 10.51
CA VAL A 499 -16.46 37.98 9.29
C VAL A 499 -16.74 38.95 8.13
N GLU A 500 -17.33 40.12 8.39
CA GLU A 500 -17.54 41.17 7.37
C GLU A 500 -16.21 41.67 6.77
N GLN A 501 -15.10 41.56 7.52
CA GLN A 501 -13.77 42.00 7.07
C GLN A 501 -12.98 40.95 6.28
N LEU A 502 -13.50 39.74 6.05
CA LEU A 502 -12.81 38.68 5.28
C LEU A 502 -12.52 39.11 3.84
N SER A 503 -11.43 38.60 3.29
CA SER A 503 -10.93 38.96 1.96
C SER A 503 -11.64 38.19 0.83
N GLY A 504 -11.66 38.77 -0.37
CA GLY A 504 -12.18 38.13 -1.58
C GLY A 504 -13.70 37.99 -1.66
N ASP A 505 -14.16 37.50 -2.80
CA ASP A 505 -15.55 37.16 -3.08
C ASP A 505 -15.79 35.66 -2.82
N LEU A 506 -16.30 35.35 -1.64
CA LEU A 506 -16.62 33.99 -1.20
C LEU A 506 -18.03 33.54 -1.63
N SER A 507 -18.80 34.38 -2.33
CA SER A 507 -20.24 34.18 -2.55
C SER A 507 -20.56 33.18 -3.67
N GLN A 508 -19.60 32.90 -4.56
CA GLN A 508 -19.77 32.03 -5.72
C GLN A 508 -18.94 30.74 -5.62
N ASP A 509 -18.31 30.31 -6.71
CA ASP A 509 -17.43 29.14 -6.76
C ASP A 509 -15.98 29.48 -6.37
N ALA A 510 -15.16 28.44 -6.25
CA ALA A 510 -13.76 28.58 -5.87
C ALA A 510 -12.95 29.39 -6.89
N THR A 511 -13.28 29.31 -8.19
CA THR A 511 -12.60 30.03 -9.26
C THR A 511 -12.82 31.53 -9.12
N THR A 512 -14.07 31.97 -8.89
CA THR A 512 -14.42 33.38 -8.64
C THR A 512 -13.73 33.89 -7.38
N TYR A 513 -13.71 33.10 -6.31
CA TYR A 513 -12.99 33.45 -5.09
C TYR A 513 -11.49 33.65 -5.34
N TYR A 514 -10.82 32.68 -5.96
CA TYR A 514 -9.40 32.78 -6.27
C TYR A 514 -9.10 33.94 -7.20
N ALA A 515 -9.93 34.18 -8.23
CA ALA A 515 -9.77 35.32 -9.14
C ALA A 515 -9.86 36.65 -8.38
N SER A 516 -10.87 36.80 -7.52
CA SER A 516 -11.07 38.02 -6.73
C SER A 516 -9.88 38.33 -5.80
N LEU A 517 -9.26 37.29 -5.22
CA LEU A 517 -8.04 37.43 -4.45
C LEU A 517 -6.85 37.75 -5.36
N TRP A 518 -6.68 36.98 -6.44
CA TRP A 518 -5.58 37.10 -7.38
C TRP A 518 -5.40 38.53 -7.88
N PHE A 519 -6.50 39.22 -8.23
CA PHE A 519 -6.46 40.62 -8.67
C PHE A 519 -5.93 41.58 -7.59
N ARG A 520 -6.16 41.30 -6.30
CA ARG A 520 -5.72 42.12 -5.17
C ARG A 520 -4.31 41.79 -4.68
N LEU A 521 -3.82 40.58 -4.95
CA LEU A 521 -2.48 40.16 -4.57
C LEU A 521 -1.41 40.97 -5.31
N SER A 522 -0.35 41.34 -4.58
CA SER A 522 0.86 41.92 -5.17
C SER A 522 1.57 40.90 -6.06
N ALA A 523 2.47 41.36 -6.93
CA ALA A 523 3.27 40.47 -7.78
C ALA A 523 4.07 39.43 -6.93
N SER A 524 4.65 39.85 -5.80
CA SER A 524 5.39 38.95 -4.92
C SER A 524 4.49 37.91 -4.24
N GLN A 525 3.26 38.25 -3.88
CA GLN A 525 2.28 37.31 -3.32
C GLN A 525 1.75 36.32 -4.37
N ARG A 526 1.53 36.77 -5.61
CA ARG A 526 1.20 35.86 -6.73
C ARG A 526 2.33 34.86 -6.98
N ASN A 527 3.58 35.29 -6.85
CA ASN A 527 4.74 34.41 -6.97
C ASN A 527 4.79 33.34 -5.87
N VAL A 528 4.36 33.62 -4.64
CA VAL A 528 4.20 32.60 -3.59
C VAL A 528 3.28 31.47 -4.07
N LEU A 529 2.10 31.81 -4.61
CA LEU A 529 1.15 30.80 -5.11
C LEU A 529 1.68 30.06 -6.34
N ARG A 530 2.38 30.75 -7.26
CA ARG A 530 3.02 30.13 -8.42
C ARG A 530 4.07 29.10 -8.00
N LEU A 531 4.94 29.45 -7.04
CA LEU A 531 5.96 28.55 -6.50
C LEU A 531 5.33 27.31 -5.86
N ILE A 532 4.34 27.50 -4.98
CA ILE A 532 3.66 26.38 -4.31
C ILE A 532 2.93 25.46 -5.31
N CYS A 533 2.30 26.02 -6.34
CA CYS A 533 1.56 25.24 -7.33
C CYS A 533 2.47 24.66 -8.44
N GLY A 534 3.65 25.25 -8.64
CA GLY A 534 4.66 24.80 -9.60
C GLY A 534 5.58 23.71 -9.06
N PHE A 535 5.92 23.75 -7.77
CA PHE A 535 6.81 22.78 -7.13
C PHE A 535 6.09 22.05 -5.97
N PRO A 536 5.86 20.73 -6.09
CA PRO A 536 4.98 19.99 -5.19
C PRO A 536 5.67 19.50 -3.90
N PHE A 537 6.55 20.31 -3.30
CA PHE A 537 7.14 20.03 -1.98
C PHE A 537 6.64 20.99 -0.90
N PHE A 538 6.90 20.66 0.37
CA PHE A 538 6.51 21.52 1.50
C PHE A 538 7.46 22.74 1.59
N TRP A 539 6.91 23.93 1.36
CA TRP A 539 7.69 25.17 1.33
C TRP A 539 7.90 25.75 2.74
N PRO A 540 9.15 25.93 3.20
CA PRO A 540 9.41 26.66 4.44
C PRO A 540 8.94 28.11 4.30
N LYS A 541 8.29 28.67 5.33
CA LYS A 541 7.78 30.06 5.25
C LYS A 541 8.89 31.08 4.98
N THR A 542 10.09 30.82 5.49
CA THR A 542 11.27 31.65 5.28
C THR A 542 11.78 31.64 3.84
N ALA A 543 11.47 30.61 3.06
CA ALA A 543 11.94 30.46 1.67
C ALA A 543 11.47 31.61 0.78
N PHE A 544 10.24 32.09 0.97
CA PHE A 544 9.69 33.14 0.10
C PHE A 544 10.41 34.49 0.28
N ALA A 545 10.78 34.86 1.50
CA ALA A 545 11.57 36.06 1.76
C ALA A 545 13.01 35.92 1.23
N GLN A 546 13.59 34.72 1.35
CA GLN A 546 14.93 34.41 0.82
C GLN A 546 14.96 34.47 -0.72
N LEU A 547 13.95 33.91 -1.38
CA LEU A 547 13.78 33.98 -2.84
C LEU A 547 13.55 35.40 -3.32
N ALA A 548 12.74 36.18 -2.60
CA ALA A 548 12.54 37.59 -2.93
C ALA A 548 13.85 38.38 -2.84
N ALA A 549 14.68 38.12 -1.84
CA ALA A 549 16.00 38.72 -1.70
C ALA A 549 16.94 38.33 -2.86
N LEU A 550 16.96 37.04 -3.26
CA LEU A 550 17.72 36.57 -4.42
C LEU A 550 17.27 37.24 -5.73
N ALA A 551 15.96 37.48 -5.86
CA ALA A 551 15.38 38.16 -7.02
C ALA A 551 15.50 39.69 -6.99
N GLY A 552 16.02 40.28 -5.90
CA GLY A 552 16.05 41.74 -5.72
C GLY A 552 14.66 42.37 -5.63
N THR A 553 13.67 41.61 -5.13
CA THR A 553 12.26 42.04 -5.02
C THR A 553 11.84 42.23 -3.57
N ALA A 554 10.73 42.94 -3.35
CA ALA A 554 10.17 43.11 -2.02
C ALA A 554 9.69 41.77 -1.44
N ALA A 555 10.05 41.50 -0.18
CA ALA A 555 9.62 40.29 0.52
C ALA A 555 8.08 40.18 0.53
N PRO A 556 7.50 39.03 0.15
CA PRO A 556 6.07 38.87 0.15
C PRO A 556 5.54 38.75 1.59
N ASP A 557 4.39 39.38 1.84
CA ASP A 557 3.56 38.99 2.98
C ASP A 557 2.86 37.66 2.66
N VAL A 558 3.47 36.56 3.13
CA VAL A 558 2.94 35.20 2.97
C VAL A 558 1.58 35.05 3.67
N GLY A 559 1.33 35.81 4.75
CA GLY A 559 0.09 35.76 5.51
C GLY A 559 -1.15 36.06 4.65
N ALA A 560 -1.00 36.89 3.61
CA ALA A 560 -2.07 37.26 2.69
C ALA A 560 -2.62 36.08 1.86
N VAL A 561 -1.85 35.00 1.70
CA VAL A 561 -2.28 33.81 0.94
C VAL A 561 -2.31 32.54 1.78
N GLU A 562 -1.83 32.59 3.02
CA GLU A 562 -1.61 31.39 3.83
C GLU A 562 -2.89 30.66 4.24
N HIS A 563 -4.03 31.36 4.29
CA HIS A 563 -5.35 30.75 4.54
C HIS A 563 -5.80 29.80 3.41
N LEU A 564 -5.19 29.90 2.21
CA LEU A 564 -5.44 28.99 1.08
C LEU A 564 -4.57 27.71 1.14
N LEU A 565 -3.67 27.64 2.12
CA LEU A 565 -2.58 26.66 2.18
C LEU A 565 -2.76 25.73 3.38
N TYR A 566 -2.33 24.49 3.21
CA TYR A 566 -2.07 23.57 4.31
C TYR A 566 -0.72 23.91 4.93
N ALA A 567 -0.73 24.26 6.21
CA ALA A 567 0.47 24.54 6.98
C ALA A 567 0.78 23.37 7.94
N SER A 568 2.01 22.87 7.88
CA SER A 568 2.54 21.85 8.78
C SER A 568 3.96 22.20 9.22
N PRO A 569 4.55 21.46 10.18
CA PRO A 569 5.98 21.60 10.49
C PRO A 569 6.90 21.41 9.28
N ALA A 570 6.50 20.57 8.31
CA ALA A 570 7.25 20.38 7.06
C ALA A 570 7.24 21.62 6.17
N GLY A 571 6.22 22.48 6.28
CA GLY A 571 6.08 23.70 5.49
C GLY A 571 4.67 23.94 4.98
N LEU A 572 4.58 24.77 3.94
CA LEU A 572 3.35 25.18 3.28
C LEU A 572 3.12 24.40 1.98
N ARG A 573 1.87 24.00 1.74
CA ARG A 573 1.43 23.37 0.49
C ARG A 573 0.03 23.85 0.14
N ALA A 574 -0.40 23.72 -1.12
CA ALA A 574 -1.79 23.99 -1.49
C ALA A 574 -2.75 23.10 -0.65
N PHE A 575 -3.80 23.71 -0.07
CA PHE A 575 -4.77 22.97 0.75
C PHE A 575 -5.70 22.09 -0.09
N HIS A 576 -6.06 22.55 -1.29
CA HIS A 576 -7.02 21.88 -2.17
C HIS A 576 -6.55 21.96 -3.63
N GLU A 577 -6.80 20.90 -4.40
CA GLU A 577 -6.33 20.76 -5.78
C GLU A 577 -6.89 21.84 -6.72
N SER A 578 -8.11 22.35 -6.46
CA SER A 578 -8.70 23.44 -7.25
C SER A 578 -7.83 24.70 -7.28
N LEU A 579 -7.07 24.99 -6.22
CA LEU A 579 -6.13 26.11 -6.21
C LEU A 579 -4.98 25.87 -7.21
N ILE A 580 -4.43 24.66 -7.23
CA ILE A 580 -3.35 24.29 -8.15
C ILE A 580 -3.83 24.44 -9.60
N VAL A 581 -5.02 23.91 -9.90
CA VAL A 581 -5.63 24.00 -11.23
C VAL A 581 -5.82 25.47 -11.63
N PHE A 582 -6.43 26.27 -10.76
CA PHE A 582 -6.66 27.69 -11.02
C PHE A 582 -5.34 28.44 -11.31
N ILE A 583 -4.33 28.27 -10.46
CA ILE A 583 -3.05 28.98 -10.61
C ILE A 583 -2.34 28.57 -11.91
N LYS A 584 -2.34 27.28 -12.26
CA LYS A 584 -1.73 26.79 -13.50
C LYS A 584 -2.44 27.29 -14.77
N GLN A 585 -3.72 27.66 -14.67
CA GLN A 585 -4.50 28.22 -15.77
C GLN A 585 -4.40 29.75 -15.89
N THR A 586 -3.71 30.42 -14.96
CA THR A 586 -3.50 31.87 -15.06
C THR A 586 -2.61 32.24 -16.25
N GLU A 587 -2.85 33.41 -16.84
CA GLU A 587 -2.02 33.93 -17.93
C GLU A 587 -0.55 34.04 -17.51
N ASN A 588 0.34 33.69 -18.44
CA ASN A 588 1.80 33.71 -18.25
C ASN A 588 2.33 32.83 -17.11
N PHE A 589 1.54 31.88 -16.57
CA PHE A 589 1.98 31.00 -15.48
C PHE A 589 3.34 30.34 -15.77
N GLN A 590 3.51 29.73 -16.95
CA GLN A 590 4.76 29.04 -17.30
C GLN A 590 5.95 29.99 -17.41
N ALA A 591 5.80 31.11 -18.15
CA ALA A 591 6.87 32.09 -18.32
C ALA A 591 7.33 32.71 -16.99
N GLU A 592 6.38 33.01 -16.10
CA GLU A 592 6.67 33.55 -14.76
C GLU A 592 7.33 32.50 -13.86
N LEU A 593 6.85 31.24 -13.91
CA LEU A 593 7.45 30.15 -13.16
C LEU A 593 8.89 29.88 -13.61
N GLU A 594 9.16 29.85 -14.92
CA GLU A 594 10.50 29.71 -15.50
C GLU A 594 11.46 30.81 -15.01
N GLY A 595 10.99 32.06 -14.93
CA GLY A 595 11.77 33.17 -14.38
C GLY A 595 12.08 33.02 -12.88
N LEU A 596 11.21 32.35 -12.12
CA LEU A 596 11.42 32.06 -10.70
C LEU A 596 12.34 30.85 -10.47
N THR A 597 12.33 29.86 -11.38
CA THR A 597 13.09 28.61 -11.25
C THR A 597 14.58 28.83 -10.98
N GLY A 598 15.21 29.86 -11.59
CA GLY A 598 16.61 30.18 -11.32
C GLY A 598 16.89 30.60 -9.88
N HIS A 599 15.97 31.32 -9.26
CA HIS A 599 16.07 31.69 -7.85
C HIS A 599 15.84 30.47 -6.94
N VAL A 600 14.94 29.57 -7.33
CA VAL A 600 14.72 28.29 -6.64
C VAL A 600 15.98 27.42 -6.68
N GLU A 601 16.65 27.32 -7.83
CA GLU A 601 17.94 26.63 -7.97
C GLU A 601 18.99 27.18 -7.00
N ALA A 602 19.14 28.51 -6.96
CA ALA A 602 20.09 29.20 -6.09
C ALA A 602 19.76 28.97 -4.60
N TRP A 603 18.48 29.07 -4.23
CA TRP A 603 18.01 28.82 -2.87
C TRP A 603 18.25 27.37 -2.42
N LEU A 604 17.90 26.39 -3.26
CA LEU A 604 18.15 24.97 -3.01
C LEU A 604 19.64 24.67 -2.83
N SER A 605 20.49 25.36 -3.58
CA SER A 605 21.94 25.16 -3.52
C SER A 605 22.59 25.74 -2.27
N ALA A 606 22.01 26.81 -1.68
CA ALA A 606 22.68 27.62 -0.66
C ALA A 606 22.04 27.57 0.73
N THR A 607 20.71 27.70 0.83
CA THR A 607 20.02 28.00 2.09
C THR A 607 18.83 27.11 2.40
N ALA A 608 18.38 26.29 1.45
CA ALA A 608 17.26 25.38 1.69
C ALA A 608 17.62 24.28 2.72
N PRO A 609 16.62 23.74 3.44
CA PRO A 609 16.80 22.52 4.23
C PRO A 609 17.37 21.37 3.40
N ASP A 610 18.19 20.53 4.03
CA ASP A 610 18.87 19.42 3.36
C ASP A 610 17.88 18.45 2.70
N ALA A 611 16.77 18.12 3.37
CA ALA A 611 15.68 17.35 2.76
C ALA A 611 15.22 17.87 1.40
N LEU A 612 15.03 19.19 1.28
CA LEU A 612 14.57 19.77 0.01
C LEU A 612 15.69 19.82 -1.03
N ARG A 613 16.91 20.14 -0.60
CA ARG A 613 18.09 20.16 -1.48
C ARG A 613 18.34 18.78 -2.11
N VAL A 614 18.35 17.72 -1.30
CA VAL A 614 18.56 16.33 -1.73
C VAL A 614 17.49 15.91 -2.74
N ASN A 615 16.24 16.27 -2.48
CA ASN A 615 15.11 15.77 -3.25
C ASN A 615 14.90 16.53 -4.57
N TRP A 616 15.24 17.82 -4.62
CA TRP A 616 14.75 18.69 -5.69
C TRP A 616 15.84 19.41 -6.48
N LEU A 617 17.04 19.63 -5.93
CA LEU A 617 18.05 20.45 -6.61
C LEU A 617 18.38 19.92 -8.02
N TRP A 618 18.62 18.62 -8.14
CA TRP A 618 18.96 18.00 -9.42
C TRP A 618 17.80 18.01 -10.41
N ALA A 619 16.56 17.81 -9.93
CA ALA A 619 15.37 17.90 -10.77
C ALA A 619 15.14 19.33 -11.29
N VAL A 620 15.34 20.34 -10.44
CA VAL A 620 15.22 21.77 -10.82
C VAL A 620 16.31 22.16 -11.83
N ARG A 621 17.56 21.72 -11.62
CA ARG A 621 18.65 21.94 -12.59
C ARG A 621 18.35 21.28 -13.94
N ALA A 622 17.80 20.08 -13.92
CA ALA A 622 17.42 19.36 -15.13
C ALA A 622 16.32 20.08 -15.93
N GLN A 623 15.31 20.65 -15.25
CA GLN A 623 14.28 21.50 -15.86
C GLN A 623 14.86 22.74 -16.56
N GLN A 624 15.99 23.27 -16.05
CA GLN A 624 16.73 24.38 -16.67
C GLN A 624 17.73 23.93 -17.74
N GLY A 625 17.66 22.67 -18.19
CA GLY A 625 18.51 22.12 -19.23
C GLY A 625 19.85 21.57 -18.76
N LYS A 626 20.10 21.48 -17.44
CA LYS A 626 21.35 20.99 -16.83
C LYS A 626 21.15 19.68 -16.02
N PRO A 627 20.88 18.53 -16.66
CA PRO A 627 20.53 17.29 -15.97
C PRO A 627 21.76 16.48 -15.54
N GLU A 628 22.99 16.96 -15.75
CA GLU A 628 24.20 16.15 -15.66
C GLU A 628 24.32 15.51 -14.26
N GLU A 629 24.09 16.28 -13.21
CA GLU A 629 24.08 15.76 -11.84
C GLU A 629 22.92 14.81 -11.57
N LEU A 630 21.75 15.03 -12.17
CA LEU A 630 20.60 14.13 -12.03
C LEU A 630 20.92 12.77 -12.66
N ILE A 631 21.51 12.77 -13.84
CA ILE A 631 21.89 11.55 -14.57
C ILE A 631 23.06 10.87 -13.85
N ASP A 632 24.17 11.58 -13.65
CA ASP A 632 25.44 11.02 -13.18
C ASP A 632 25.45 10.76 -11.66
N GLY A 633 24.75 11.57 -10.89
CA GLY A 633 24.72 11.52 -9.43
C GLY A 633 23.80 10.46 -8.84
N LEU A 634 22.73 10.05 -9.55
CA LEU A 634 21.82 8.98 -9.12
C LEU A 634 22.47 7.60 -9.27
N GLN A 635 23.43 7.33 -8.40
CA GLN A 635 24.14 6.05 -8.27
C GLN A 635 23.55 5.21 -7.13
N ARG A 636 23.89 3.92 -7.13
CA ARG A 636 23.44 2.98 -6.09
C ARG A 636 23.72 3.50 -4.68
N ASP A 637 24.94 3.93 -4.41
CA ASP A 637 25.36 4.31 -3.06
C ASP A 637 24.65 5.59 -2.58
N TRP A 638 24.35 6.50 -3.51
CA TRP A 638 23.52 7.67 -3.21
C TRP A 638 22.11 7.23 -2.79
N VAL A 639 21.46 6.36 -3.57
CA VAL A 639 20.10 5.85 -3.26
C VAL A 639 20.08 5.12 -1.91
N VAL A 640 21.06 4.25 -1.64
CA VAL A 640 21.17 3.54 -0.36
C VAL A 640 21.35 4.51 0.80
N GLY A 641 22.21 5.52 0.65
CA GLY A 641 22.40 6.54 1.67
C GLY A 641 21.10 7.29 2.00
N ARG A 642 20.32 7.68 0.99
CA ARG A 642 19.04 8.37 1.22
C ARG A 642 17.97 7.47 1.80
N LEU A 643 17.94 6.18 1.46
CA LEU A 643 17.06 5.23 2.15
C LEU A 643 17.41 5.10 3.64
N GLN A 644 18.70 5.09 3.99
CA GLN A 644 19.15 5.02 5.39
C GLN A 644 18.76 6.27 6.19
N GLU A 645 18.76 7.44 5.55
CA GLU A 645 18.30 8.70 6.15
C GLU A 645 16.77 8.78 6.32
N GLY A 646 16.02 7.81 5.78
CA GLY A 646 14.57 7.67 5.98
C GLY A 646 13.69 8.24 4.87
N TYR A 647 14.27 8.62 3.73
CA TYR A 647 13.51 9.14 2.59
C TYR A 647 12.65 8.05 1.93
N PRO A 648 11.44 8.39 1.45
CA PRO A 648 10.53 7.43 0.84
C PRO A 648 11.08 6.90 -0.50
N LYS A 649 10.83 5.62 -0.81
CA LYS A 649 11.26 5.00 -2.07
C LYS A 649 10.65 5.69 -3.29
N GLU A 650 9.44 6.19 -3.13
CA GLU A 650 8.61 6.78 -4.18
C GLU A 650 9.28 8.07 -4.72
N LEU A 651 10.00 8.81 -3.88
CA LEU A 651 10.82 9.94 -4.30
C LEU A 651 11.87 9.53 -5.35
N PHE A 652 12.55 8.40 -5.12
CA PHE A 652 13.60 7.95 -6.02
C PHE A 652 13.02 7.40 -7.32
N GLU A 653 11.81 6.85 -7.31
CA GLU A 653 11.13 6.39 -8.53
C GLU A 653 10.90 7.54 -9.51
N ASP A 654 10.51 8.72 -8.99
CA ASP A 654 10.29 9.94 -9.76
C ASP A 654 11.63 10.51 -10.27
N LEU A 655 12.64 10.62 -9.40
CA LEU A 655 13.96 11.11 -9.77
C LEU A 655 14.63 10.23 -10.82
N LEU A 656 14.56 8.90 -10.68
CA LEU A 656 15.11 7.96 -11.65
C LEU A 656 14.34 7.97 -12.97
N ALA A 657 13.01 8.16 -12.94
CA ALA A 657 12.22 8.32 -14.16
C ALA A 657 12.62 9.57 -14.94
N ASN A 658 12.72 10.71 -14.24
CA ASN A 658 13.12 11.99 -14.80
C ASN A 658 14.55 11.92 -15.37
N ALA A 659 15.49 11.34 -14.62
CA ALA A 659 16.85 11.12 -15.07
C ALA A 659 16.92 10.25 -16.33
N GLU A 660 16.12 9.16 -16.37
CA GLU A 660 16.05 8.26 -17.51
C GLU A 660 15.53 8.99 -18.76
N GLU A 661 14.45 9.77 -18.62
CA GLU A 661 13.89 10.56 -19.72
C GLU A 661 14.92 11.54 -20.29
N HIS A 662 15.60 12.30 -19.44
CA HIS A 662 16.64 13.22 -19.87
C HIS A 662 17.86 12.53 -20.49
N ALA A 663 18.22 11.34 -20.00
CA ALA A 663 19.27 10.54 -20.60
C ALA A 663 18.89 10.06 -22.01
N LEU A 664 17.63 9.64 -22.21
CA LEU A 664 17.10 9.24 -23.53
C LEU A 664 17.07 10.42 -24.51
N GLN A 665 16.54 11.56 -24.08
CA GLN A 665 16.48 12.80 -24.90
C GLN A 665 17.88 13.25 -25.36
N ARG A 666 18.92 13.01 -24.54
CA ARG A 666 20.32 13.34 -24.85
C ARG A 666 21.13 12.18 -25.44
N ILE A 667 20.47 11.08 -25.82
CA ILE A 667 21.13 9.92 -26.49
C ILE A 667 22.19 9.25 -25.57
N ARG A 668 22.07 9.42 -24.24
CA ARG A 668 22.92 8.76 -23.22
C ARG A 668 22.38 7.38 -22.85
N TYR A 669 22.30 6.47 -23.81
CA TYR A 669 21.61 5.17 -23.64
C TYR A 669 22.19 4.27 -22.54
N ALA A 670 23.51 4.32 -22.30
CA ALA A 670 24.14 3.55 -21.23
C ALA A 670 23.63 4.02 -19.84
N ASP A 671 23.50 5.34 -19.67
CA ASP A 671 22.96 5.92 -18.43
C ASP A 671 21.47 5.64 -18.29
N ALA A 672 20.69 5.76 -19.37
CA ALA A 672 19.27 5.42 -19.35
C ALA A 672 19.07 3.95 -18.92
N TYR A 673 19.88 3.02 -19.44
CA TYR A 673 19.86 1.61 -19.02
C TYR A 673 20.24 1.45 -17.54
N ARG A 674 21.30 2.10 -17.08
CA ARG A 674 21.75 2.06 -15.67
C ARG A 674 20.66 2.59 -14.73
N LEU A 675 20.04 3.72 -15.05
CA LEU A 675 18.97 4.35 -14.27
C LEU A 675 17.73 3.47 -14.21
N ARG A 676 17.30 2.92 -15.35
CA ARG A 676 16.19 1.95 -15.42
C ARG A 676 16.48 0.70 -14.59
N HIS A 677 17.70 0.17 -14.67
CA HIS A 677 18.11 -1.00 -13.90
C HIS A 677 18.09 -0.70 -12.39
N LEU A 678 18.60 0.46 -11.97
CA LEU A 678 18.58 0.90 -10.57
C LEU A 678 17.14 1.08 -10.06
N LYS A 679 16.27 1.73 -10.85
CA LYS A 679 14.84 1.88 -10.54
C LYS A 679 14.16 0.52 -10.39
N THR A 680 14.42 -0.40 -11.32
CA THR A 680 13.88 -1.76 -11.27
C THR A 680 14.35 -2.48 -10.00
N ARG A 681 15.63 -2.37 -9.64
CA ARG A 681 16.17 -3.03 -8.44
C ARG A 681 15.60 -2.45 -7.15
N LEU A 682 15.39 -1.14 -7.10
CA LEU A 682 14.75 -0.45 -5.97
C LEU A 682 13.29 -0.90 -5.80
N LEU A 683 12.51 -0.91 -6.88
CA LEU A 683 11.12 -1.37 -6.85
C LEU A 683 11.01 -2.83 -6.41
N ASN A 684 11.91 -3.66 -6.92
CA ASN A 684 11.94 -5.09 -6.61
C ASN A 684 12.49 -5.41 -5.20
N SER A 685 13.22 -4.51 -4.53
CA SER A 685 13.92 -4.89 -3.30
C SER A 685 12.95 -5.22 -2.17
N LEU A 686 11.85 -4.50 -2.02
CA LEU A 686 10.84 -4.81 -1.01
C LEU A 686 9.96 -5.99 -1.46
N SER A 687 9.50 -5.99 -2.72
CA SER A 687 8.55 -6.99 -3.22
C SER A 687 9.07 -8.44 -3.22
N TYR A 688 10.39 -8.65 -3.22
CA TYR A 688 10.99 -9.98 -3.23
C TYR A 688 11.78 -10.32 -1.96
N GLN A 689 12.00 -9.36 -1.06
CA GLN A 689 12.95 -9.56 0.04
C GLN A 689 12.41 -9.20 1.44
N LEU A 690 11.44 -8.28 1.56
CA LEU A 690 10.79 -7.93 2.84
C LEU A 690 9.31 -7.67 2.57
N MET A 691 8.44 -8.56 3.05
CA MET A 691 6.99 -8.41 2.86
C MET A 691 6.42 -7.39 3.85
N ASP A 692 5.43 -6.61 3.42
CA ASP A 692 4.54 -5.71 4.17
C ASP A 692 5.01 -5.26 5.57
N GLU A 693 4.79 -6.09 6.61
CA GLU A 693 5.12 -5.74 7.99
C GLU A 693 6.63 -5.58 8.24
N ASP A 694 7.47 -6.36 7.56
CA ASP A 694 8.93 -6.30 7.71
C ASP A 694 9.49 -5.04 7.05
N ALA A 695 8.91 -4.63 5.93
CA ALA A 695 9.21 -3.33 5.32
C ALA A 695 8.81 -2.18 6.26
N ALA A 696 7.64 -2.28 6.92
CA ALA A 696 7.20 -1.30 7.90
C ALA A 696 8.10 -1.26 9.15
N ARG A 697 8.57 -2.42 9.64
CA ARG A 697 9.56 -2.53 10.73
C ARG A 697 10.86 -1.83 10.35
N LEU A 698 11.38 -2.07 9.14
CA LEU A 698 12.58 -1.40 8.66
C LEU A 698 12.39 0.12 8.59
N ARG A 699 11.27 0.60 8.04
CA ARG A 699 10.95 2.04 7.99
C ARG A 699 10.85 2.66 9.39
N ALA A 700 10.31 1.93 10.37
CA ALA A 700 10.28 2.40 11.76
C ALA A 700 11.70 2.61 12.31
N CYS A 701 12.64 1.71 12.02
CA CYS A 701 14.05 1.85 12.40
C CYS A 701 14.69 3.06 11.70
N THR A 702 14.56 3.19 10.37
CA THR A 702 15.15 4.31 9.63
C THR A 702 14.59 5.65 10.09
N TRP A 703 13.28 5.77 10.32
CA TRP A 703 12.68 7.00 10.84
C TRP A 703 13.05 7.29 12.30
N THR A 704 13.25 6.25 13.12
CA THR A 704 13.77 6.46 14.48
C THR A 704 15.17 7.09 14.44
N LEU A 705 15.99 6.68 13.48
CA LEU A 705 17.39 7.10 13.33
C LEU A 705 17.60 8.30 12.38
N ALA A 706 16.56 8.78 11.71
CA ALA A 706 16.67 9.87 10.75
C ALA A 706 17.31 11.12 11.38
N THR A 707 18.37 11.64 10.76
CA THR A 707 19.13 12.77 11.30
C THR A 707 18.45 14.12 11.01
N ASP A 708 17.76 14.22 9.87
CA ASP A 708 16.99 15.41 9.48
C ASP A 708 15.52 15.27 9.92
N ASP A 709 15.09 16.14 10.82
CA ASP A 709 13.68 16.20 11.27
C ASP A 709 12.71 16.54 10.13
N GLY A 710 13.18 17.20 9.06
CA GLY A 710 12.38 17.49 7.87
C GLY A 710 11.84 16.24 7.19
N VAL A 711 12.60 15.14 7.19
CA VAL A 711 12.15 13.84 6.66
C VAL A 711 10.97 13.30 7.45
N ILE A 712 11.03 13.42 8.78
CA ILE A 712 9.97 12.93 9.68
C ILE A 712 8.74 13.84 9.64
N ASP A 713 8.95 15.14 9.57
CA ASP A 713 7.87 16.10 9.50
C ASP A 713 7.11 15.99 8.17
N GLU A 714 7.81 15.73 7.06
CA GLU A 714 7.19 15.41 5.76
C GLU A 714 6.42 14.09 5.82
N ALA A 715 7.03 13.02 6.35
CA ALA A 715 6.34 11.74 6.53
C ALA A 715 5.07 11.88 7.39
N PHE A 716 5.12 12.68 8.45
CA PHE A 716 3.95 12.96 9.29
C PHE A 716 2.89 13.81 8.57
N ALA A 717 3.30 14.82 7.80
CA ALA A 717 2.40 15.66 7.03
C ALA A 717 1.67 14.86 5.94
N SER A 718 2.35 13.90 5.32
CA SER A 718 1.85 13.05 4.24
C SER A 718 1.31 11.68 4.71
N ARG A 719 1.27 11.41 6.02
CA ARG A 719 0.85 10.11 6.59
C ARG A 719 -0.53 9.62 6.11
N HIS A 720 -1.39 10.53 5.66
CA HIS A 720 -2.71 10.22 5.12
C HIS A 720 -2.64 9.33 3.85
N GLU A 721 -1.45 9.25 3.23
CA GLU A 721 -1.20 8.60 1.94
C GLU A 721 -0.49 7.25 2.06
N THR A 722 -0.01 6.87 3.25
CA THR A 722 0.78 5.65 3.47
C THR A 722 -0.08 4.45 3.89
N SER A 723 0.46 3.23 3.88
CA SER A 723 -0.29 2.04 4.31
C SER A 723 -0.56 2.01 5.81
N VAL A 724 -1.50 1.18 6.28
CA VAL A 724 -1.80 1.05 7.72
C VAL A 724 -0.59 0.62 8.54
N ALA A 725 0.23 -0.29 8.01
CA ALA A 725 1.45 -0.73 8.66
C ALA A 725 2.48 0.41 8.73
N GLU A 726 2.63 1.19 7.66
CA GLU A 726 3.56 2.32 7.62
C GLU A 726 3.13 3.48 8.54
N VAL A 727 1.83 3.78 8.67
CA VAL A 727 1.36 4.77 9.64
C VAL A 727 1.67 4.32 11.07
N ALA A 728 1.50 3.02 11.38
CA ALA A 728 1.86 2.47 12.68
C ALA A 728 3.38 2.52 12.93
N ALA A 729 4.20 2.24 11.91
CA ALA A 729 5.65 2.37 11.92
C ALA A 729 6.09 3.80 12.22
N LEU A 730 5.54 4.77 11.48
CA LEU A 730 5.80 6.20 11.67
C LEU A 730 5.40 6.64 13.08
N GLY A 731 4.23 6.21 13.56
CA GLY A 731 3.80 6.47 14.93
C GLY A 731 4.81 5.96 15.96
N THR A 732 5.32 4.75 15.76
CA THR A 732 6.30 4.11 16.67
C THR A 732 7.62 4.87 16.67
N ALA A 733 8.10 5.27 15.48
CA ALA A 733 9.29 6.11 15.35
C ALA A 733 9.11 7.47 16.04
N LEU A 734 7.98 8.14 15.84
CA LEU A 734 7.65 9.41 16.51
C LEU A 734 7.62 9.26 18.04
N MET A 735 7.06 8.17 18.55
CA MET A 735 7.05 7.89 19.99
C MET A 735 8.47 7.75 20.55
N ARG A 736 9.36 7.03 19.83
CA ARG A 736 10.78 6.86 20.20
C ARG A 736 11.57 8.17 20.14
N ARG A 737 11.24 9.05 19.20
CA ARG A 737 11.82 10.41 19.08
C ARG A 737 11.25 11.41 20.10
N GLY A 738 10.39 11.00 21.02
CA GLY A 738 9.77 11.89 22.01
C GLY A 738 8.59 12.72 21.48
N LYS A 739 8.19 12.55 20.22
CA LYS A 739 7.04 13.20 19.57
C LYS A 739 5.71 12.45 19.88
N GLY A 740 5.45 12.15 21.16
CA GLY A 740 4.39 11.22 21.60
C GLY A 740 2.97 11.58 21.14
N ARG A 741 2.58 12.86 21.16
CA ARG A 741 1.26 13.31 20.66
C ARG A 741 1.05 13.00 19.19
N GLN A 742 2.08 13.20 18.36
CA GLN A 742 2.03 12.86 16.93
C GLN A 742 1.99 11.34 16.75
N GLY A 743 2.76 10.59 17.55
CA GLY A 743 2.69 9.12 17.59
C GLY A 743 1.28 8.59 17.86
N GLU A 744 0.57 9.13 18.85
CA GLU A 744 -0.82 8.74 19.13
C GLU A 744 -1.80 9.12 18.02
N ILE A 745 -1.58 10.24 17.32
CA ILE A 745 -2.38 10.62 16.14
C ILE A 745 -2.24 9.54 15.06
N CYS A 746 -1.00 9.12 14.77
CA CYS A 746 -0.73 8.02 13.85
C CYS A 746 -1.39 6.71 14.34
N GLY A 747 -1.30 6.39 15.63
CA GLY A 747 -1.93 5.20 16.20
C GLY A 747 -3.45 5.18 16.06
N ARG A 748 -4.15 6.28 16.39
CA ARG A 748 -5.60 6.40 16.19
C ARG A 748 -6.00 6.27 14.72
N GLU A 749 -5.20 6.85 13.83
CA GLU A 749 -5.40 6.75 12.39
C GLU A 749 -5.18 5.32 11.88
N ALA A 750 -4.09 4.67 12.29
CA ALA A 750 -3.81 3.27 11.97
C ALA A 750 -4.90 2.34 12.51
N LEU A 751 -5.43 2.55 13.73
CA LEU A 751 -6.55 1.76 14.25
C LEU A 751 -7.84 1.99 13.46
N ARG A 752 -8.16 3.24 13.10
CA ARG A 752 -9.33 3.56 12.27
C ARG A 752 -9.24 2.82 10.95
N ARG A 753 -8.11 2.95 10.26
CA ARG A 753 -7.87 2.30 8.97
C ARG A 753 -7.77 0.80 9.09
N ALA A 754 -7.12 0.25 10.11
CA ALA A 754 -7.10 -1.18 10.38
C ALA A 754 -8.51 -1.72 10.64
N ARG A 755 -9.42 -0.98 11.29
CA ARG A 755 -10.84 -1.35 11.41
C ARG A 755 -11.58 -1.28 10.07
N GLY A 756 -11.13 -0.43 9.16
CA GLY A 756 -11.54 -0.39 7.75
C GLY A 756 -10.98 -1.58 6.94
N GLU A 757 -9.68 -1.85 6.98
CA GLU A 757 -8.99 -2.94 6.27
C GLU A 757 -9.32 -4.33 6.82
N SER A 758 -9.35 -4.51 8.14
CA SER A 758 -9.80 -5.76 8.80
C SER A 758 -11.28 -6.04 8.59
N ARG A 759 -11.98 -5.12 7.95
CA ARG A 759 -13.29 -5.29 7.36
C ARG A 759 -13.15 -5.92 5.95
N PHE A 760 -12.12 -5.61 5.13
CA PHE A 760 -11.85 -6.10 3.74
C PHE A 760 -10.86 -7.28 3.53
N SER A 761 -9.89 -7.57 4.42
CA SER A 761 -8.96 -8.73 4.30
C SER A 761 -9.46 -10.15 4.69
N SER A 762 -9.41 -11.13 3.77
CA SER A 762 -9.90 -12.50 4.02
C SER A 762 -9.33 -13.11 5.33
N ARG A 763 -9.88 -14.24 5.80
CA ARG A 763 -9.35 -15.02 6.96
C ARG A 763 -7.83 -15.34 6.86
N ASN A 764 -7.19 -15.08 5.72
CA ASN A 764 -5.79 -15.30 5.40
C ASN A 764 -4.94 -14.02 5.30
N ASP A 765 -5.40 -12.84 5.76
CA ASP A 765 -4.48 -11.71 5.99
C ASP A 765 -3.31 -12.22 6.85
N SER A 766 -2.07 -11.83 6.51
CA SER A 766 -0.88 -12.40 7.14
C SER A 766 -1.07 -12.27 8.66
N ARG A 767 -1.13 -13.40 9.38
CA ARG A 767 -1.23 -13.41 10.84
C ARG A 767 -0.17 -12.47 11.44
N ALA A 768 0.96 -12.30 10.76
CA ALA A 768 2.02 -11.36 11.07
C ALA A 768 1.60 -9.88 11.03
N LYS A 769 0.92 -9.36 9.99
CA LYS A 769 0.41 -7.97 9.95
C LYS A 769 -0.51 -7.67 11.13
N ALA A 770 -1.39 -8.61 11.46
CA ALA A 770 -2.32 -8.46 12.59
C ALA A 770 -1.59 -8.40 13.95
N LEU A 771 -0.57 -9.24 14.14
CA LEU A 771 0.29 -9.23 15.33
C LEU A 771 1.13 -7.96 15.42
N TYR A 772 1.68 -7.50 14.29
CA TYR A 772 2.42 -6.24 14.19
C TYR A 772 1.54 -5.05 14.62
N LEU A 773 0.34 -4.93 14.05
CA LEU A 773 -0.59 -3.85 14.41
C LEU A 773 -1.03 -3.94 15.87
N ALA A 774 -1.28 -5.13 16.43
CA ALA A 774 -1.62 -5.28 17.84
C ALA A 774 -0.51 -4.73 18.76
N LYS A 775 0.76 -5.07 18.48
CA LYS A 775 1.91 -4.56 19.24
C LYS A 775 2.06 -3.04 19.06
N SER A 776 2.09 -2.56 17.81
CA SER A 776 2.30 -1.15 17.50
C SER A 776 1.20 -0.25 18.07
N LEU A 777 -0.08 -0.62 17.96
CA LEU A 777 -1.19 0.17 18.52
C LEU A 777 -1.18 0.22 20.05
N ALA A 778 -0.71 -0.86 20.71
CA ALA A 778 -0.48 -0.85 22.14
C ALA A 778 0.72 0.03 22.53
N LEU A 779 1.83 0.00 21.78
CA LEU A 779 2.95 0.93 21.97
C LEU A 779 2.52 2.40 21.83
N LEU A 780 1.60 2.68 20.90
CA LEU A 780 1.06 4.01 20.61
C LEU A 780 -0.09 4.45 21.51
N ARG A 781 -0.31 3.76 22.64
CA ARG A 781 -1.37 4.08 23.61
C ARG A 781 -2.79 4.13 23.04
N THR A 782 -2.99 3.57 21.85
CA THR A 782 -4.27 3.67 21.13
C THR A 782 -5.29 2.66 21.65
N LEU A 783 -4.80 1.56 22.25
CA LEU A 783 -5.62 0.54 22.91
C LEU A 783 -5.84 0.82 24.41
N ASP A 784 -5.40 1.99 24.91
CA ASP A 784 -5.48 2.34 26.32
C ASP A 784 -6.88 2.85 26.69
N GLY A 785 -7.84 1.94 26.75
CA GLY A 785 -9.19 2.20 27.28
C GLY A 785 -9.31 1.91 28.78
N PRO A 786 -10.53 2.02 29.33
CA PRO A 786 -10.86 1.51 30.66
C PRO A 786 -10.45 0.04 30.79
N ILE A 787 -9.87 -0.33 31.94
CA ILE A 787 -9.30 -1.68 32.14
C ILE A 787 -10.30 -2.78 31.83
N ALA A 788 -11.55 -2.66 32.29
CA ALA A 788 -12.60 -3.65 32.06
C ALA A 788 -12.90 -3.86 30.57
N GLU A 789 -12.92 -2.78 29.77
CA GLU A 789 -13.16 -2.87 28.32
C GLU A 789 -11.96 -3.49 27.60
N THR A 790 -10.74 -3.11 27.99
CA THR A 790 -9.51 -3.70 27.45
C THR A 790 -9.40 -5.19 27.78
N ALA A 791 -9.69 -5.60 29.03
CA ALA A 791 -9.68 -7.00 29.45
C ALA A 791 -10.69 -7.82 28.64
N LYS A 792 -11.92 -7.33 28.51
CA LYS A 792 -12.96 -7.96 27.69
C LYS A 792 -12.54 -8.08 26.21
N TRP A 793 -11.88 -7.06 25.67
CA TRP A 793 -11.36 -7.11 24.30
C TRP A 793 -10.28 -8.18 24.15
N ILE A 794 -9.33 -8.29 25.09
CA ILE A 794 -8.26 -9.31 25.05
C ILE A 794 -8.85 -10.72 25.16
N ASP A 795 -9.81 -10.95 26.06
CA ASP A 795 -10.49 -12.24 26.24
C ASP A 795 -11.23 -12.71 24.98
N GLN A 796 -11.71 -11.79 24.15
CA GLN A 796 -12.48 -12.10 22.94
C GLN A 796 -11.63 -12.26 21.66
N ARG A 797 -10.31 -12.03 21.72
CA ARG A 797 -9.42 -12.02 20.55
C ARG A 797 -8.47 -13.21 20.56
N TRP A 798 -7.80 -13.44 19.42
CA TRP A 798 -6.76 -14.47 19.32
C TRP A 798 -5.66 -14.25 20.37
N GLU A 799 -5.21 -15.33 21.04
CA GLU A 799 -4.16 -15.30 22.06
C GLU A 799 -2.90 -14.56 21.59
N GLY A 800 -2.47 -14.76 20.34
CA GLY A 800 -1.28 -14.09 19.79
C GLY A 800 -1.38 -12.56 19.82
N MET A 801 -2.57 -12.00 19.56
CA MET A 801 -2.79 -10.56 19.68
C MET A 801 -2.68 -10.07 21.13
N GLY A 802 -3.30 -10.80 22.06
CA GLY A 802 -3.21 -10.49 23.50
C GLY A 802 -1.76 -10.49 23.99
N ARG A 803 -1.00 -11.51 23.59
CA ARG A 803 0.45 -11.61 23.89
C ARG A 803 1.21 -10.39 23.39
N LYS A 804 0.99 -9.97 22.13
CA LYS A 804 1.65 -8.79 21.56
C LYS A 804 1.27 -7.48 22.26
N VAL A 805 0.04 -7.36 22.75
CA VAL A 805 -0.36 -6.22 23.59
C VAL A 805 0.36 -6.22 24.94
N PHE A 806 0.49 -7.38 25.59
CA PHE A 806 1.24 -7.48 26.84
C PHE A 806 2.73 -7.20 26.65
N GLU A 807 3.36 -7.72 25.59
CA GLU A 807 4.74 -7.39 25.22
C GLU A 807 4.94 -5.87 25.08
N ALA A 808 4.02 -5.18 24.39
CA ALA A 808 4.08 -3.73 24.26
C ALA A 808 3.96 -2.99 25.60
N TYR A 809 3.15 -3.49 26.55
CA TYR A 809 3.05 -2.91 27.89
C TYR A 809 4.30 -3.18 28.74
N VAL A 810 4.97 -4.31 28.53
CA VAL A 810 6.29 -4.57 29.12
C VAL A 810 7.32 -3.59 28.55
N ASP A 811 7.37 -3.44 27.23
CA ASP A 811 8.28 -2.50 26.54
C ASP A 811 8.06 -1.04 26.99
N ARG A 812 6.82 -0.68 27.35
CA ARG A 812 6.46 0.65 27.88
C ARG A 812 6.79 0.85 29.36
N GLY A 813 6.95 -0.22 30.13
CA GLY A 813 7.09 -0.17 31.59
C GLY A 813 5.77 -0.01 32.36
N ASP A 814 4.62 -0.36 31.77
CA ASP A 814 3.29 -0.07 32.33
C ASP A 814 2.82 -1.09 33.40
N LEU A 815 3.61 -1.23 34.46
CA LEU A 815 3.38 -2.22 35.53
C LEU A 815 1.95 -2.16 36.11
N ARG A 816 1.47 -0.96 36.46
CA ARG A 816 0.16 -0.79 37.09
C ARG A 816 -0.98 -1.29 36.20
N ARG A 817 -0.92 -1.01 34.90
CA ARG A 817 -1.92 -1.43 33.92
C ARG A 817 -1.91 -2.95 33.75
N LEU A 818 -0.72 -3.57 33.69
CA LEU A 818 -0.58 -5.02 33.62
C LEU A 818 -1.18 -5.72 34.84
N VAL A 819 -0.93 -5.21 36.05
CA VAL A 819 -1.52 -5.73 37.29
C VAL A 819 -3.04 -5.60 37.26
N GLN A 820 -3.58 -4.45 36.89
CA GLN A 820 -5.03 -4.23 36.80
C GLN A 820 -5.70 -5.15 35.76
N LEU A 821 -5.07 -5.35 34.60
CA LEU A 821 -5.57 -6.28 33.58
C LEU A 821 -5.54 -7.72 34.10
N ALA A 822 -4.46 -8.14 34.76
CA ALA A 822 -4.38 -9.47 35.35
C ALA A 822 -5.47 -9.74 36.39
N VAL A 823 -5.90 -8.72 37.14
CA VAL A 823 -7.04 -8.83 38.07
C VAL A 823 -8.35 -9.06 37.30
N GLU A 824 -8.62 -8.26 36.27
CA GLU A 824 -9.90 -8.23 35.54
C GLU A 824 -10.11 -9.37 34.52
N LEU A 825 -9.04 -9.90 33.92
CA LEU A 825 -9.12 -10.97 32.90
C LEU A 825 -9.78 -12.24 33.46
N GLN A 826 -10.67 -12.82 32.66
CA GLN A 826 -11.44 -14.02 33.03
C GLN A 826 -10.84 -15.29 32.43
N ASP A 827 -10.26 -15.20 31.23
CA ASP A 827 -9.61 -16.33 30.59
C ASP A 827 -8.30 -16.71 31.30
N PRO A 828 -8.14 -17.95 31.81
CA PRO A 828 -6.98 -18.34 32.60
C PRO A 828 -5.64 -18.22 31.86
N VAL A 829 -5.62 -18.48 30.55
CA VAL A 829 -4.40 -18.42 29.73
C VAL A 829 -3.95 -16.97 29.56
N ARG A 830 -4.86 -16.07 29.15
CA ARG A 830 -4.57 -14.64 29.02
C ARG A 830 -4.21 -14.01 30.36
N LYS A 831 -4.89 -14.43 31.44
CA LYS A 831 -4.59 -13.98 32.80
C LYS A 831 -3.17 -14.39 33.23
N ALA A 832 -2.75 -15.61 32.94
CA ALA A 832 -1.37 -16.07 33.20
C ALA A 832 -0.35 -15.20 32.44
N LEU A 833 -0.57 -14.95 31.14
CA LEU A 833 0.30 -14.08 30.34
C LEU A 833 0.42 -12.66 30.93
N ALA A 834 -0.71 -12.08 31.39
CA ALA A 834 -0.72 -10.78 32.04
C ALA A 834 0.04 -10.79 33.38
N CYS A 835 -0.14 -11.82 34.20
CA CYS A 835 0.55 -12.00 35.48
C CYS A 835 2.07 -12.08 35.29
N GLU A 836 2.53 -12.89 34.32
CA GLU A 836 3.95 -13.03 34.01
C GLU A 836 4.54 -11.75 33.41
N SER A 837 3.78 -11.06 32.56
CA SER A 837 4.20 -9.76 32.02
C SER A 837 4.36 -8.72 33.12
N ALA A 838 3.42 -8.66 34.07
CA ALA A 838 3.53 -7.78 35.24
C ALA A 838 4.78 -8.10 36.08
N LEU A 839 5.11 -9.37 36.27
CA LEU A 839 6.32 -9.79 36.97
C LEU A 839 7.59 -9.33 36.24
N ARG A 840 7.67 -9.56 34.92
CA ARG A 840 8.82 -9.13 34.10
C ARG A 840 9.01 -7.61 34.16
N THR A 841 7.93 -6.83 34.06
CA THR A 841 7.98 -5.38 34.20
C THR A 841 8.39 -4.93 35.60
N ALA A 842 7.90 -5.60 36.65
CA ALA A 842 8.28 -5.30 38.02
C ALA A 842 9.77 -5.56 38.27
N ALA A 843 10.30 -6.67 37.75
CA ALA A 843 11.72 -7.01 37.85
C ALA A 843 12.61 -5.98 37.14
N LEU A 844 12.26 -5.59 35.90
CA LEU A 844 12.97 -4.52 35.17
C LEU A 844 12.95 -3.19 35.92
N ALA A 845 11.83 -2.84 36.54
CA ALA A 845 11.69 -1.61 37.30
C ALA A 845 12.30 -1.66 38.72
N GLY A 846 12.84 -2.82 39.15
CA GLY A 846 13.32 -3.02 40.52
C GLY A 846 12.23 -2.96 41.60
N VAL A 847 10.97 -3.22 41.24
CA VAL A 847 9.81 -3.13 42.12
C VAL A 847 9.50 -4.50 42.75
N ASP A 848 9.37 -4.55 44.07
CA ASP A 848 8.88 -5.76 44.76
C ASP A 848 7.36 -5.89 44.63
N LEU A 849 6.93 -6.63 43.61
CA LEU A 849 5.51 -6.92 43.36
C LEU A 849 4.83 -7.67 44.52
N SER A 850 5.58 -8.42 45.33
CA SER A 850 5.02 -9.18 46.46
C SER A 850 4.53 -8.30 47.61
N ALA A 851 4.96 -7.03 47.65
CA ALA A 851 4.52 -6.04 48.63
C ALA A 851 3.19 -5.37 48.25
N TRP A 852 2.70 -5.55 47.02
CA TRP A 852 1.47 -4.90 46.56
C TRP A 852 0.21 -5.60 47.09
N ALA A 853 -0.85 -4.82 47.35
CA ALA A 853 -2.12 -5.35 47.84
C ALA A 853 -2.78 -6.29 46.81
N GLU A 854 -2.64 -5.97 45.53
CA GLU A 854 -3.19 -6.74 44.41
C GLU A 854 -2.42 -8.03 44.12
N PHE A 855 -1.25 -8.26 44.75
CA PHE A 855 -0.44 -9.46 44.51
C PHE A 855 -1.22 -10.76 44.77
N GLY A 856 -2.09 -10.76 45.79
CA GLY A 856 -2.95 -11.91 46.10
C GLY A 856 -3.97 -12.25 45.01
N ALA A 857 -4.18 -11.39 44.01
CA ALA A 857 -5.04 -11.66 42.85
C ALA A 857 -4.27 -12.22 41.64
N LEU A 858 -2.92 -12.15 41.66
CA LEU A 858 -2.05 -12.69 40.61
C LEU A 858 -1.81 -14.19 40.84
N ARG A 859 -2.85 -15.00 40.63
CA ARG A 859 -2.83 -16.45 40.96
C ARG A 859 -2.61 -17.37 39.75
N CYS A 860 -2.07 -16.87 38.65
CA CYS A 860 -1.90 -17.63 37.41
C CYS A 860 -0.46 -17.53 36.88
N GLY A 861 0.08 -18.64 36.38
CA GLY A 861 1.39 -18.69 35.72
C GLY A 861 2.52 -19.26 36.59
N ALA A 862 3.50 -19.88 35.94
CA ALA A 862 4.57 -20.61 36.64
C ALA A 862 5.55 -19.66 37.34
N LEU A 863 5.87 -18.52 36.71
CA LEU A 863 6.77 -17.50 37.28
C LEU A 863 6.21 -16.86 38.54
N VAL A 864 4.93 -16.46 38.50
CA VAL A 864 4.26 -15.89 39.68
C VAL A 864 4.13 -16.94 40.77
N GLY A 865 3.96 -18.21 40.40
CA GLY A 865 4.13 -19.37 41.27
C GLY A 865 5.44 -19.39 42.05
N CYS A 866 6.56 -19.25 41.34
CA CYS A 866 7.90 -19.18 41.95
C CYS A 866 8.04 -17.94 42.85
N LEU A 867 7.61 -16.77 42.39
CA LEU A 867 7.69 -15.53 43.17
C LEU A 867 6.86 -15.61 44.47
N SER A 868 5.63 -16.15 44.40
CA SER A 868 4.78 -16.34 45.57
C SER A 868 5.40 -17.29 46.59
N ALA A 869 6.02 -18.38 46.13
CA ALA A 869 6.74 -19.31 46.98
C ALA A 869 7.96 -18.65 47.65
N LEU A 870 8.72 -17.82 46.92
CA LEU A 870 9.83 -17.03 47.46
C LEU A 870 9.38 -15.94 48.43
N ALA A 871 8.17 -15.40 48.26
CA ALA A 871 7.56 -14.44 49.17
C ALA A 871 6.91 -15.09 50.40
N GLY A 872 6.96 -16.42 50.54
CA GLY A 872 6.35 -17.15 51.66
C GLY A 872 4.82 -17.18 51.62
N ARG A 873 4.20 -16.85 50.48
CA ARG A 873 2.73 -16.90 50.30
C ARG A 873 2.34 -18.23 49.66
N GLY A 874 1.90 -19.18 50.47
CA GLY A 874 1.56 -20.56 50.09
C GLY A 874 0.15 -20.73 49.49
N GLU A 875 -0.27 -19.85 48.58
CA GLU A 875 -1.61 -19.90 48.00
C GLU A 875 -1.73 -20.90 46.83
N ALA A 876 -2.95 -21.39 46.59
CA ALA A 876 -3.27 -22.19 45.41
C ALA A 876 -3.18 -21.32 44.14
N ILE A 877 -2.12 -21.55 43.37
CA ILE A 877 -1.86 -20.87 42.09
C ILE A 877 -2.20 -21.83 40.95
N TRP A 878 -3.04 -21.37 40.03
CA TRP A 878 -3.38 -22.08 38.81
C TRP A 878 -2.15 -22.17 37.89
N LEU A 879 -1.77 -23.39 37.59
CA LEU A 879 -0.80 -23.72 36.56
C LEU A 879 -1.58 -24.20 35.34
N ARG A 880 -1.17 -23.74 34.16
CA ARG A 880 -1.65 -24.30 32.90
C ARG A 880 -1.34 -25.80 32.90
N SER A 881 -2.27 -26.62 32.41
CA SER A 881 -1.96 -28.03 32.16
C SER A 881 -0.82 -28.07 31.15
N THR A 882 0.25 -28.78 31.48
CA THR A 882 1.37 -29.00 30.57
C THR A 882 0.85 -29.69 29.31
N ASP A 883 0.94 -29.01 28.17
CA ASP A 883 0.53 -29.58 26.89
C ASP A 883 1.63 -30.50 26.35
N LEU A 884 1.37 -31.80 26.37
CA LEU A 884 2.29 -32.81 25.88
C LEU A 884 2.14 -33.07 24.37
N GLN A 885 1.10 -32.51 23.74
CA GLN A 885 0.81 -32.65 22.30
C GLN A 885 1.47 -31.53 21.47
N TRP A 886 2.64 -31.07 21.90
CA TRP A 886 3.38 -29.96 21.29
C TRP A 886 3.79 -30.20 19.82
N HIS A 887 3.69 -31.42 19.30
CA HIS A 887 4.12 -31.82 17.96
C HIS A 887 2.97 -32.02 16.95
N GLU A 888 1.71 -31.79 17.36
CA GLU A 888 0.51 -32.04 16.54
C GLU A 888 0.14 -30.87 15.59
N GLY A 889 0.84 -29.73 15.67
CA GLY A 889 0.59 -28.53 14.87
C GLY A 889 1.52 -28.35 13.67
N GLY A 890 1.40 -27.21 12.97
CA GLY A 890 2.39 -26.81 11.96
C GLY A 890 3.80 -26.64 12.56
N TYR A 891 4.84 -26.54 11.72
CA TYR A 891 6.23 -26.46 12.20
C TYR A 891 6.45 -25.33 13.22
N GLU A 892 6.03 -24.10 12.93
CA GLU A 892 6.18 -22.96 13.85
C GLU A 892 5.26 -23.04 15.09
N GLU A 893 4.05 -23.57 14.94
CA GLU A 893 3.13 -23.80 16.06
C GLU A 893 3.73 -24.83 17.04
N SER A 894 4.36 -25.87 16.51
CA SER A 894 5.04 -26.89 17.31
C SER A 894 6.25 -26.33 18.06
N ARG A 895 7.03 -25.44 17.42
CA ARG A 895 8.17 -24.77 18.08
C ARG A 895 7.71 -23.85 19.21
N ALA A 896 6.61 -23.11 19.02
CA ALA A 896 6.04 -22.28 20.07
C ALA A 896 5.51 -23.13 21.24
N ALA A 897 4.77 -24.20 20.95
CA ALA A 897 4.26 -25.13 21.95
C ALA A 897 5.38 -25.82 22.76
N LEU A 898 6.49 -26.20 22.09
CA LEU A 898 7.67 -26.75 22.77
C LEU A 898 8.31 -25.74 23.73
N SER A 899 8.35 -24.46 23.35
CA SER A 899 8.87 -23.39 24.21
C SER A 899 8.00 -23.19 25.45
N ASP A 900 6.67 -23.17 25.29
CA ASP A 900 5.73 -23.09 26.42
C ASP A 900 5.88 -24.33 27.33
N LEU A 901 5.97 -25.53 26.75
CA LEU A 901 6.19 -26.79 27.47
C LEU A 901 7.49 -26.75 28.32
N ALA A 902 8.62 -26.40 27.71
CA ALA A 902 9.91 -26.38 28.41
C ALA A 902 9.94 -25.34 29.54
N HIS A 903 9.31 -24.17 29.30
CA HIS A 903 9.20 -23.10 30.29
C HIS A 903 8.36 -23.53 31.50
N ASP A 904 7.15 -24.03 31.26
CA ASP A 904 6.25 -24.54 32.31
C ASP A 904 6.90 -25.71 33.08
N TRP A 905 7.63 -26.59 32.38
CA TRP A 905 8.33 -27.72 32.98
C TRP A 905 9.43 -27.26 33.96
N PHE A 906 10.25 -26.30 33.54
CA PHE A 906 11.33 -25.77 34.37
C PHE A 906 10.81 -25.02 35.60
N PHE A 907 9.92 -24.04 35.41
CA PHE A 907 9.42 -23.23 36.52
C PHE A 907 8.44 -24.01 37.40
N GLY A 908 7.73 -25.00 36.86
CA GLY A 908 6.98 -25.97 37.64
C GLY A 908 7.88 -26.76 38.61
N ALA A 909 9.00 -27.30 38.12
CA ALA A 909 9.98 -28.00 38.96
C ALA A 909 10.62 -27.07 40.02
N ALA A 910 10.97 -25.84 39.64
CA ALA A 910 11.50 -24.85 40.57
C ALA A 910 10.49 -24.51 41.68
N ARG A 911 9.22 -24.24 41.33
CA ARG A 911 8.14 -23.97 42.29
C ARG A 911 7.93 -25.13 43.26
N VAL A 912 7.87 -26.36 42.76
CA VAL A 912 7.74 -27.56 43.60
C VAL A 912 8.89 -27.61 44.61
N LYS A 913 10.12 -27.30 44.18
CA LYS A 913 11.27 -27.30 45.08
C LYS A 913 11.27 -26.16 46.09
N LEU A 914 10.73 -25.00 45.73
CA LEU A 914 10.58 -23.85 46.63
C LEU A 914 9.54 -24.11 47.73
N THR A 915 8.46 -24.83 47.41
CA THR A 915 7.31 -25.08 48.31
C THR A 915 7.43 -26.36 49.12
N ALA A 916 8.17 -27.37 48.65
CA ALA A 916 8.27 -28.66 49.32
C ALA A 916 8.99 -28.58 50.68
N ALA A 917 8.32 -29.05 51.75
CA ALA A 917 8.89 -29.24 53.08
C ALA A 917 9.64 -30.57 53.24
N ALA A 918 9.35 -31.56 52.39
CA ALA A 918 9.93 -32.91 52.37
C ALA A 918 10.57 -33.23 51.00
N PRO A 919 11.47 -34.24 50.91
CA PRO A 919 12.03 -34.66 49.62
C PRO A 919 10.94 -35.22 48.70
N MET A 920 10.55 -34.43 47.69
CA MET A 920 9.61 -34.86 46.64
C MET A 920 10.36 -35.31 45.39
N SER A 921 9.86 -36.37 44.74
CA SER A 921 10.34 -36.82 43.42
C SER A 921 9.61 -36.07 42.32
N LEU A 922 10.34 -35.47 41.38
CA LEU A 922 9.77 -34.91 40.16
C LEU A 922 9.35 -36.05 39.21
N LEU A 923 8.26 -35.85 38.48
CA LEU A 923 7.83 -36.77 37.43
C LEU A 923 8.88 -36.86 36.34
N LYS A 924 9.16 -38.06 35.83
CA LYS A 924 9.98 -38.23 34.63
C LYS A 924 9.24 -37.73 33.40
N ALA A 925 9.97 -37.12 32.48
CA ALA A 925 9.41 -36.69 31.21
C ALA A 925 8.86 -37.89 30.41
N PRO A 926 7.71 -37.73 29.73
CA PRO A 926 7.19 -38.76 28.83
C PRO A 926 8.13 -38.94 27.63
N VAL A 927 8.15 -40.15 27.06
CA VAL A 927 8.95 -40.46 25.87
C VAL A 927 8.22 -39.99 24.61
N PHE A 928 8.84 -39.09 23.85
CA PHE A 928 8.31 -38.62 22.56
C PHE A 928 8.92 -39.43 21.42
N GLN A 929 8.09 -40.15 20.68
CA GLN A 929 8.54 -40.99 19.56
C GLN A 929 9.26 -40.13 18.49
N ARG A 930 10.44 -40.58 18.02
CA ARG A 930 11.33 -39.85 17.08
C ARG A 930 11.93 -38.54 17.62
N ARG A 931 11.60 -38.14 18.84
CA ARG A 931 12.08 -36.94 19.53
C ARG A 931 12.53 -37.28 20.96
N GLU A 932 13.12 -38.45 21.15
CA GLU A 932 13.44 -39.01 22.48
C GLU A 932 14.43 -38.15 23.26
N ASN A 933 15.27 -37.37 22.55
CA ASN A 933 16.18 -36.41 23.16
C ASN A 933 15.45 -35.26 23.88
N ILE A 934 14.25 -34.87 23.45
CA ILE A 934 13.44 -33.86 24.15
C ILE A 934 13.09 -34.33 25.57
N SER A 935 12.77 -35.61 25.75
CA SER A 935 12.51 -36.20 27.07
C SER A 935 13.73 -36.11 27.99
N GLU A 936 14.93 -36.43 27.46
CA GLU A 936 16.21 -36.29 28.18
C GLU A 936 16.44 -34.83 28.61
N TYR A 937 16.16 -33.87 27.72
CA TYR A 937 16.34 -32.44 28.01
C TYR A 937 15.34 -31.91 29.06
N LEU A 938 14.09 -32.37 29.05
CA LEU A 938 13.09 -32.02 30.08
C LEU A 938 13.45 -32.59 31.46
N ASP A 939 14.02 -33.81 31.52
CA ASP A 939 14.53 -34.38 32.78
C ASP A 939 15.72 -33.59 33.33
N VAL A 940 16.59 -33.07 32.45
CA VAL A 940 17.66 -32.14 32.81
C VAL A 940 17.04 -30.85 33.35
N MET A 941 16.05 -30.28 32.66
CA MET A 941 15.38 -29.05 33.10
C MET A 941 14.78 -29.18 34.51
N SER A 942 14.17 -30.32 34.82
CA SER A 942 13.66 -30.62 36.18
C SER A 942 14.76 -30.53 37.25
N ARG A 943 15.93 -31.11 36.98
CA ARG A 943 17.09 -31.04 37.90
C ARG A 943 17.63 -29.61 38.02
N LEU A 944 17.72 -28.88 36.91
CA LEU A 944 18.18 -27.49 36.89
C LEU A 944 17.23 -26.57 37.65
N GLY A 945 15.92 -26.69 37.44
CA GLY A 945 14.91 -25.90 38.15
C GLY A 945 15.00 -26.08 39.66
N GLY A 946 15.23 -27.33 40.10
CA GLY A 946 15.48 -27.63 41.50
C GLY A 946 16.78 -27.02 42.06
N ARG A 947 17.85 -26.89 41.25
CA ARG A 947 19.10 -26.22 41.65
C ARG A 947 18.91 -24.70 41.73
N VAL A 948 18.30 -24.10 40.73
CA VAL A 948 18.01 -22.65 40.69
C VAL A 948 17.13 -22.25 41.87
N ALA A 949 16.08 -23.02 42.17
CA ALA A 949 15.23 -22.82 43.35
C ALA A 949 16.01 -22.81 44.68
N LYS A 950 17.04 -23.65 44.83
CA LYS A 950 17.89 -23.64 46.03
C LYS A 950 18.71 -22.34 46.15
N HIS A 951 19.25 -21.84 45.04
CA HIS A 951 20.00 -20.58 45.03
C HIS A 951 19.09 -19.40 45.40
N TRP A 952 17.90 -19.31 44.79
CA TRP A 952 16.93 -18.27 45.15
C TRP A 952 16.50 -18.34 46.61
N LYS A 953 16.26 -19.55 47.15
CA LYS A 953 15.92 -19.74 48.57
C LYS A 953 17.07 -19.34 49.51
N ALA A 954 18.32 -19.47 49.06
CA ALA A 954 19.51 -19.02 49.76
C ALA A 954 19.81 -17.52 49.56
N GLY A 955 18.97 -16.78 48.83
CA GLY A 955 19.20 -15.36 48.52
C GLY A 955 20.37 -15.12 47.57
N THR A 956 20.79 -16.11 46.80
CA THR A 956 21.87 -15.99 45.82
C THR A 956 21.29 -15.78 44.42
N PRO A 957 21.64 -14.69 43.71
CA PRO A 957 21.15 -14.47 42.36
C PRO A 957 21.78 -15.46 41.38
N VAL A 958 21.00 -15.86 40.36
CA VAL A 958 21.46 -16.74 39.28
C VAL A 958 21.62 -15.90 38.02
N LYS A 959 22.81 -15.97 37.41
CA LYS A 959 23.14 -15.21 36.19
C LYS A 959 22.47 -15.80 34.94
N PHE A 960 22.43 -15.00 33.88
CA PHE A 960 21.83 -15.40 32.60
C PHE A 960 22.61 -16.54 31.94
N SER A 961 23.94 -16.53 32.01
CA SER A 961 24.80 -17.58 31.42
C SER A 961 24.62 -18.95 32.06
N ASN A 962 24.28 -19.01 33.35
CA ASN A 962 24.33 -20.24 34.15
C ASN A 962 23.43 -21.35 33.60
N LEU A 963 22.28 -21.02 33.00
CA LEU A 963 21.41 -22.03 32.40
C LEU A 963 22.14 -22.81 31.29
N TYR A 964 22.86 -22.09 30.43
CA TYR A 964 23.56 -22.70 29.29
C TYR A 964 24.80 -23.47 29.74
N GLU A 965 25.54 -22.94 30.71
CA GLU A 965 26.69 -23.61 31.33
C GLU A 965 26.27 -24.95 31.97
N ASP A 966 25.22 -24.92 32.78
CA ASP A 966 24.68 -26.11 33.45
C ASP A 966 24.15 -27.16 32.46
N PHE A 967 23.59 -26.71 31.34
CA PHE A 967 23.16 -27.58 30.24
C PHE A 967 24.32 -28.21 29.47
N GLY A 968 25.54 -27.65 29.55
CA GLY A 968 26.74 -28.18 28.90
C GLY A 968 27.10 -29.61 29.32
N SER A 969 26.53 -30.09 30.44
CA SER A 969 26.60 -31.50 30.86
C SER A 969 25.91 -32.48 29.88
N VAL A 970 25.07 -31.98 28.97
CA VAL A 970 24.39 -32.74 27.91
C VAL A 970 24.90 -32.25 26.56
N GLN A 971 25.34 -33.16 25.70
CA GLN A 971 25.75 -32.79 24.34
C GLN A 971 24.51 -32.49 23.47
N PRO A 972 24.40 -31.30 22.84
CA PRO A 972 23.25 -30.95 22.01
C PRO A 972 23.17 -31.82 20.75
N PHE A 973 24.31 -32.20 20.18
CA PHE A 973 24.37 -33.04 18.98
C PHE A 973 25.20 -34.29 19.24
N LYS A 974 24.60 -35.47 19.05
CA LYS A 974 25.30 -36.77 19.11
C LYS A 974 25.78 -37.16 17.70
N TYR A 975 26.99 -37.73 17.60
CA TYR A 975 27.57 -38.23 16.34
C TYR A 975 26.63 -39.32 15.75
N TYR A 976 26.27 -39.23 14.47
CA TYR A 976 25.24 -40.07 13.82
C TYR A 976 23.81 -39.97 14.41
N SER A 977 23.31 -38.75 14.64
CA SER A 977 21.90 -38.53 15.00
C SER A 977 20.99 -38.56 13.75
N SER A 978 19.76 -39.07 13.91
CA SER A 978 18.73 -38.95 12.88
C SER A 978 18.33 -37.49 12.69
N TYR A 979 17.77 -37.15 11.52
CA TYR A 979 17.28 -35.80 11.22
C TYR A 979 16.33 -35.28 12.31
N ASP A 980 15.41 -36.12 12.79
CA ASP A 980 14.44 -35.75 13.82
C ASP A 980 15.10 -35.43 15.17
N LEU A 981 16.14 -36.18 15.57
CA LEU A 981 16.88 -35.89 16.80
C LEU A 981 17.68 -34.59 16.67
N SER A 982 18.35 -34.37 15.53
CA SER A 982 19.11 -33.13 15.28
C SER A 982 18.22 -31.89 15.20
N SER A 983 17.07 -31.98 14.53
CA SER A 983 16.07 -30.91 14.52
C SER A 983 15.54 -30.67 15.93
N GLY A 984 15.34 -31.73 16.74
CA GLY A 984 14.78 -31.60 18.08
C GLY A 984 15.73 -30.85 19.01
N ALA A 985 17.03 -31.11 18.89
CA ALA A 985 18.06 -30.36 19.61
C ALA A 985 18.09 -28.87 19.21
N LYS A 986 17.97 -28.56 17.91
CA LYS A 986 17.89 -27.17 17.44
C LYS A 986 16.65 -26.45 17.98
N ASP A 987 15.49 -27.09 17.90
CA ASP A 987 14.24 -26.51 18.41
C ASP A 987 14.28 -26.35 19.93
N PHE A 988 14.90 -27.27 20.66
CA PHE A 988 15.03 -27.17 22.12
C PHE A 988 16.00 -26.06 22.55
N ARG A 989 17.13 -25.85 21.87
CA ARG A 989 18.06 -24.73 22.17
C ARG A 989 17.34 -23.38 22.21
N ARG A 990 16.44 -23.17 21.26
CA ARG A 990 15.62 -21.97 21.14
C ARG A 990 14.68 -21.74 22.34
N THR A 991 14.30 -22.79 23.07
CA THR A 991 13.45 -22.65 24.27
C THR A 991 14.22 -22.08 25.48
N LEU A 992 15.54 -22.26 25.51
CA LEU A 992 16.37 -21.87 26.65
C LEU A 992 16.45 -20.36 26.87
N HIS A 993 16.33 -19.56 25.80
CA HIS A 993 16.47 -18.11 25.90
C HIS A 993 15.40 -17.46 26.78
N GLY A 994 14.11 -17.81 26.57
CA GLY A 994 13.02 -17.31 27.42
C GLY A 994 13.19 -17.71 28.88
N ILE A 995 13.62 -18.96 29.13
CA ILE A 995 13.88 -19.47 30.47
C ILE A 995 15.05 -18.72 31.12
N ALA A 996 16.15 -18.51 30.41
CA ALA A 996 17.32 -17.78 30.92
C ALA A 996 16.98 -16.32 31.28
N VAL A 997 16.19 -15.64 30.43
CA VAL A 997 15.67 -14.29 30.70
C VAL A 997 14.85 -14.27 31.99
N ASP A 998 13.91 -15.20 32.14
CA ASP A 998 13.04 -15.23 33.31
C ASP A 998 13.77 -15.70 34.60
N ILE A 999 14.81 -16.53 34.48
CA ILE A 999 15.72 -16.85 35.61
C ILE A 999 16.44 -15.59 36.08
N HIS A 1000 16.99 -14.82 35.15
CA HIS A 1000 17.69 -13.58 35.44
C HIS A 1000 16.76 -12.56 36.12
N LEU A 1001 15.56 -12.34 35.56
CA LEU A 1001 14.57 -11.41 36.11
C LEU A 1001 14.07 -11.81 37.50
N LEU A 1002 13.84 -13.10 37.77
CA LEU A 1002 13.49 -13.56 39.13
C LEU A 1002 14.64 -13.39 40.13
N SER A 1003 15.90 -13.47 39.64
CA SER A 1003 17.09 -13.29 40.48
C SER A 1003 17.31 -11.85 40.95
N VAL A 1004 16.63 -10.87 40.36
CA VAL A 1004 16.62 -9.47 40.83
C VAL A 1004 16.17 -9.38 42.29
N ARG A 1005 15.19 -10.22 42.69
CA ARG A 1005 14.73 -10.30 44.08
C ARG A 1005 15.84 -10.69 45.07
N SER A 1006 16.83 -11.46 44.60
CA SER A 1006 17.99 -11.90 45.38
C SER A 1006 19.17 -10.91 45.30
N GLY A 1007 18.93 -9.67 44.85
CA GLY A 1007 19.95 -8.63 44.74
C GLY A 1007 20.78 -8.69 43.45
N GLY A 1008 20.35 -9.47 42.44
CA GLY A 1008 20.96 -9.45 41.11
C GLY A 1008 20.62 -8.16 40.34
N PRO A 1009 21.42 -7.79 39.32
CA PRO A 1009 21.09 -6.68 38.43
C PRO A 1009 19.85 -7.02 37.58
N ALA A 1010 19.09 -6.00 37.19
CA ALA A 1010 17.93 -6.14 36.30
C ALA A 1010 18.31 -6.37 34.83
N LEU A 1011 19.53 -5.96 34.46
CA LEU A 1011 20.08 -6.10 33.12
C LEU A 1011 21.28 -7.06 33.12
N VAL A 1012 21.41 -7.81 32.04
CA VAL A 1012 22.52 -8.69 31.71
C VAL A 1012 23.68 -7.85 31.20
N ASP A 1013 24.80 -7.92 31.90
CA ASP A 1013 26.03 -7.24 31.51
C ASP A 1013 26.76 -7.96 30.35
N VAL A 1014 27.69 -7.23 29.73
CA VAL A 1014 28.47 -7.72 28.58
C VAL A 1014 29.31 -8.96 28.90
N GLY A 1015 29.76 -9.13 30.14
CA GLY A 1015 30.54 -10.28 30.57
C GLY A 1015 29.69 -11.54 30.65
N ASP A 1016 28.52 -11.45 31.28
CA ASP A 1016 27.54 -12.54 31.40
C ASP A 1016 27.05 -12.98 30.02
N LEU A 1017 26.74 -12.04 29.12
CA LEU A 1017 26.35 -12.35 27.74
C LEU A 1017 27.46 -13.03 26.94
N ASN A 1018 28.70 -12.53 27.01
CA ASN A 1018 29.82 -13.15 26.31
C ASN A 1018 30.09 -14.57 26.79
N HIS A 1019 29.96 -14.80 28.09
CA HIS A 1019 30.09 -16.14 28.64
C HIS A 1019 28.97 -17.07 28.16
N ALA A 1020 27.72 -16.58 28.04
CA ALA A 1020 26.63 -17.35 27.45
C ALA A 1020 26.89 -17.71 25.98
N LEU A 1021 27.41 -16.76 25.18
CA LEU A 1021 27.74 -16.96 23.77
C LEU A 1021 28.83 -18.02 23.51
N GLU A 1022 29.65 -18.33 24.51
CA GLU A 1022 30.66 -19.39 24.44
C GLU A 1022 30.07 -20.79 24.67
N GLN A 1023 28.84 -20.89 25.18
CA GLN A 1023 28.22 -22.16 25.52
C GLN A 1023 27.61 -22.84 24.29
N ALA A 1024 27.79 -24.17 24.17
CA ALA A 1024 27.28 -24.96 23.06
C ALA A 1024 25.75 -24.90 22.88
N TRP A 1025 25.01 -24.65 23.97
CA TRP A 1025 23.56 -24.57 23.98
C TRP A 1025 23.01 -23.19 23.61
N PHE A 1026 23.84 -22.14 23.61
CA PHE A 1026 23.39 -20.79 23.25
C PHE A 1026 23.28 -20.65 21.73
N ASP A 1027 22.06 -20.53 21.22
CA ASP A 1027 21.80 -20.29 19.79
C ASP A 1027 21.70 -18.79 19.51
N ALA A 1028 22.75 -18.20 18.93
CA ALA A 1028 22.79 -16.76 18.70
C ALA A 1028 21.77 -16.29 17.66
N ASP A 1029 21.51 -17.09 16.61
CA ASP A 1029 20.52 -16.75 15.59
C ASP A 1029 19.11 -16.78 16.16
N ALA A 1030 18.80 -17.82 16.93
CA ALA A 1030 17.53 -17.89 17.62
C ALA A 1030 17.39 -16.74 18.62
N PHE A 1031 18.40 -16.49 19.47
CA PHE A 1031 18.36 -15.40 20.44
C PHE A 1031 18.09 -14.06 19.77
N ARG A 1032 18.76 -13.73 18.65
CA ARG A 1032 18.54 -12.49 17.89
C ARG A 1032 17.08 -12.33 17.47
N GLU A 1033 16.52 -13.33 16.80
CA GLU A 1033 15.13 -13.31 16.33
C GLU A 1033 14.16 -13.15 17.50
N GLN A 1034 14.36 -13.93 18.57
CA GLN A 1034 13.49 -13.87 19.74
C GLN A 1034 13.62 -12.52 20.47
N TYR A 1035 14.84 -12.01 20.61
CA TYR A 1035 15.11 -10.77 21.29
C TYR A 1035 14.47 -9.61 20.54
N ALA A 1036 14.56 -9.55 19.21
CA ALA A 1036 13.90 -8.53 18.40
C ALA A 1036 12.36 -8.55 18.60
N LEU A 1037 11.74 -9.72 18.49
CA LEU A 1037 10.28 -9.85 18.32
C LEU A 1037 9.47 -10.11 19.59
N ARG A 1038 10.02 -10.79 20.61
CA ARG A 1038 9.23 -11.38 21.72
C ARG A 1038 9.86 -11.36 23.11
N LEU A 1039 11.19 -11.47 23.25
CA LEU A 1039 11.80 -11.52 24.58
C LEU A 1039 11.76 -10.14 25.25
N THR A 1040 11.71 -10.19 26.57
CA THR A 1040 11.93 -9.00 27.40
C THR A 1040 13.36 -8.50 27.20
N LYS A 1041 13.50 -7.19 27.00
CA LYS A 1041 14.77 -6.54 26.69
C LYS A 1041 15.61 -6.41 27.96
N VAL A 1042 16.43 -7.42 28.22
CA VAL A 1042 17.24 -7.52 29.44
C VAL A 1042 18.73 -7.26 29.22
N LEU A 1043 19.21 -7.03 28.00
CA LEU A 1043 20.63 -6.71 27.78
C LEU A 1043 20.90 -5.25 28.17
N SER A 1044 22.03 -4.97 28.82
CA SER A 1044 22.55 -3.60 28.89
C SER A 1044 22.89 -3.08 27.49
N ASP A 1045 22.98 -1.76 27.32
CA ASP A 1045 23.32 -1.16 26.02
C ASP A 1045 24.69 -1.65 25.50
N GLU A 1046 25.68 -1.81 26.38
CA GLU A 1046 26.99 -2.36 26.03
C GLU A 1046 26.92 -3.84 25.63
N ALA A 1047 26.08 -4.62 26.32
CA ALA A 1047 25.87 -6.02 25.99
C ALA A 1047 25.16 -6.18 24.64
N ALA A 1048 24.16 -5.34 24.35
CA ALA A 1048 23.46 -5.32 23.08
C ALA A 1048 24.40 -4.91 21.92
N ASP A 1049 25.20 -3.86 22.08
CA ASP A 1049 26.21 -3.44 21.08
C ASP A 1049 27.25 -4.55 20.83
N SER A 1050 27.75 -5.18 21.90
CA SER A 1050 28.69 -6.31 21.80
C SER A 1050 28.10 -7.48 21.00
N PHE A 1051 26.84 -7.84 21.25
CA PHE A 1051 26.14 -8.88 20.51
C PHE A 1051 25.98 -8.51 19.02
N ILE A 1052 25.53 -7.29 18.73
CA ILE A 1052 25.31 -6.82 17.36
C ILE A 1052 26.61 -6.87 16.56
N ARG A 1053 27.72 -6.33 17.10
CA ARG A 1053 29.03 -6.36 16.43
C ARG A 1053 29.51 -7.78 16.15
N ARG A 1054 29.32 -8.72 17.09
CA ARG A 1054 29.71 -10.12 16.92
C ARG A 1054 28.90 -10.80 15.82
N GLN A 1055 27.60 -10.53 15.75
CA GLN A 1055 26.73 -11.06 14.68
C GLN A 1055 27.12 -10.49 13.32
N MET A 1056 27.38 -9.18 13.22
CA MET A 1056 27.84 -8.54 11.98
C MET A 1056 29.14 -9.15 11.45
N ALA A 1057 30.14 -9.37 12.31
CA ALA A 1057 31.39 -10.00 11.94
C ALA A 1057 31.21 -11.44 11.39
N GLY A 1058 30.19 -12.16 11.88
CA GLY A 1058 29.82 -13.48 11.37
C GLY A 1058 29.29 -13.45 9.93
N PHE A 1059 28.49 -12.44 9.59
CA PHE A 1059 27.94 -12.28 8.22
C PHE A 1059 29.01 -11.92 7.19
N ASP A 1060 30.06 -11.21 7.58
CA ASP A 1060 31.18 -10.91 6.70
C ASP A 1060 32.02 -12.16 6.39
N ALA A 1061 32.03 -13.14 7.30
CA ALA A 1061 32.75 -14.40 7.14
C ALA A 1061 32.01 -15.45 6.30
N ASN A 1062 30.67 -15.42 6.23
CA ASN A 1062 29.85 -16.39 5.51
C ASN A 1062 29.01 -15.75 4.38
N VAL A 1063 29.60 -15.64 3.18
CA VAL A 1063 28.97 -14.97 2.02
C VAL A 1063 27.93 -15.85 1.30
N ASN A 1064 27.83 -17.13 1.65
CA ASN A 1064 26.98 -18.12 0.94
C ASN A 1064 25.55 -18.24 1.52
N GLU A 1065 25.20 -17.47 2.54
CA GLU A 1065 23.87 -17.53 3.17
C GLU A 1065 22.77 -16.99 2.24
N GLU A 1066 21.58 -17.59 2.33
CA GLU A 1066 20.43 -17.16 1.54
C GLU A 1066 20.08 -15.70 1.81
N THR A 1067 19.90 -14.91 0.75
CA THR A 1067 19.74 -13.46 0.85
C THR A 1067 18.57 -13.05 1.74
N GLY A 1068 17.46 -13.80 1.74
CA GLY A 1068 16.30 -13.53 2.59
C GLY A 1068 16.62 -13.68 4.08
N VAL A 1069 17.29 -14.77 4.46
CA VAL A 1069 17.69 -15.04 5.86
C VAL A 1069 18.62 -13.94 6.37
N ARG A 1070 19.62 -13.57 5.58
CA ARG A 1070 20.56 -12.49 5.93
C ARG A 1070 19.85 -11.15 6.10
N MET A 1071 18.86 -10.83 5.27
CA MET A 1071 18.12 -9.58 5.36
C MET A 1071 17.24 -9.50 6.61
N MET A 1072 16.54 -10.59 6.95
CA MET A 1072 15.77 -10.66 8.20
C MET A 1072 16.66 -10.51 9.43
N ALA A 1073 17.82 -11.17 9.42
CA ALA A 1073 18.79 -11.02 10.50
C ALA A 1073 19.26 -9.57 10.66
N MET A 1074 19.53 -8.86 9.56
CA MET A 1074 19.92 -7.45 9.60
C MET A 1074 18.79 -6.56 10.13
N LEU A 1075 17.53 -6.81 9.74
CA LEU A 1075 16.37 -6.10 10.29
C LEU A 1075 16.26 -6.30 11.80
N GLU A 1076 16.41 -7.53 12.28
CA GLU A 1076 16.40 -7.85 13.71
C GLU A 1076 17.50 -7.10 14.48
N LEU A 1077 18.73 -7.06 13.94
CA LEU A 1077 19.83 -6.28 14.53
C LEU A 1077 19.53 -4.78 14.55
N CYS A 1078 18.92 -4.23 13.49
CA CYS A 1078 18.47 -2.84 13.46
C CYS A 1078 17.42 -2.54 14.54
N GLU A 1079 16.48 -3.46 14.77
CA GLU A 1079 15.48 -3.32 15.84
C GLU A 1079 16.09 -3.41 17.24
N MET A 1080 17.09 -4.28 17.43
CA MET A 1080 17.86 -4.35 18.67
C MET A 1080 18.56 -3.03 18.94
N ALA A 1081 19.24 -2.46 17.93
CA ALA A 1081 19.93 -1.17 18.05
C ALA A 1081 18.97 0.01 18.30
N SER A 1082 17.76 -0.05 17.74
CA SER A 1082 16.77 1.03 17.82
C SER A 1082 15.89 0.98 19.08
N ASN A 1083 16.09 -0.01 19.95
CA ASN A 1083 15.24 -0.27 21.12
C ASN A 1083 16.07 -0.72 22.33
N PRO A 1084 16.94 0.16 22.88
CA PRO A 1084 17.77 -0.14 24.05
C PRO A 1084 16.92 -0.47 25.28
N ALA A 1085 17.51 -1.20 26.23
CA ALA A 1085 16.87 -1.47 27.51
C ALA A 1085 16.77 -0.16 28.31
N ARG A 1086 15.61 0.10 28.92
CA ARG A 1086 15.34 1.33 29.67
C ARG A 1086 15.90 1.28 31.09
#